data_AF-A0AA36GCB8-F1
#
_entry.id   AF-A0AA36GCB8-F1
#
_cell.length_a   1.000
_cell.length_b   1.000
_cell.length_c   1.000
_cell.angle_alpha   90.00
_cell.angle_beta   90.00
_cell.angle_gamma   90.00
#
_symmetry.space_group_name_H-M   'P 1'
#
loop_
_entity.id
_entity.type
_entity.pdbx_description
1 polymer ?
#
loop_
_entity_poly.entity_id
_entity_poly.type
_entity_poly.pdbx_seq_one_letter_code
_entity_poly.pdbx_strand_id
1 'polypeptide(L)'
;MENNRTNGAYALGVVSLVSAIQIALIKCYTSTDFEVHRNWMAITHQLPLSKWYFEETSEWTLDYPPFFAYFEKLLSVFAKGFGLAEILRISKEPIFNDSVLIFQRFSVIFTHLIYALSCYILCFRKHGHWAQMPKGLRRRARIALFAVLVANIGFFIVDSVHFQYNGLLTTFVILSTTYASENKFLKAAIAFCALLNFKHIYVYYAPAFVGYYLLHYFGLRFGSSPTEIMRKGLLLAVMMSIPFLLSFGPFFLAGGFDGIKQIIARLFPLQRGLTHAYWAPNFWALYNFADLLLYKLSCLAGYKLAAPTYTSGLVQEYNHVVLPSIGPNASLLLTAISLGVLLALSCKRRPTDFSIFMTVSAYSFFLFGYHVHEKAIILITIPLTIAAFTNPIYLSPWFLLNTVSITSLLPLLFTSYEIPIKYAAGLGFYCLSLVCMKYVYSVRLGRIISPSTVYYFAGLVMLELYNTLLHKVVFGDRLSFLPLMLISVYNSCGVLFSYAQLLWRELGEDYGLWWTRHKLHALEKVALDNPPRPLDSLDAVQYVGGLDISTCKQSPQLAVVTLSIFSYPELKEIDVFDNVQIITEPYVCDYLGIRECRPLVDLVKQVCRDYPNLTPQVLLVDGNGEFHSRGCGLASLVGSQTGIPTVGIAKNLNVSWLAAKGASNGQIDNAHKLVTEVSQAITGDGYQAFRFFDAEVMNIVRAGGSKIPVFVSSGGGISLEMATKLVLHCSRGRVVEPIRFADLRSRELVRNLYEEE
;
A
#
# COMPACT_ATOMS: atom_id res chain seq x y z
N MET A 1 18.08 -23.14 -13.15
CA MET A 1 18.58 -22.23 -14.22
C MET A 1 17.45 -21.77 -15.14
N GLU A 2 16.45 -22.61 -15.41
CA GLU A 2 15.28 -22.31 -16.25
C GLU A 2 14.41 -21.14 -15.75
N ASN A 3 14.16 -21.06 -14.44
CA ASN A 3 13.45 -19.91 -13.84
C ASN A 3 14.20 -18.57 -14.01
N ASN A 4 15.54 -18.57 -14.03
CA ASN A 4 16.30 -17.33 -14.25
C ASN A 4 16.27 -16.90 -15.72
N ARG A 5 16.29 -17.84 -16.66
CA ARG A 5 16.14 -17.55 -18.10
C ARG A 5 14.76 -16.97 -18.42
N THR A 6 13.70 -17.57 -17.87
CA THR A 6 12.34 -17.06 -18.07
C THR A 6 12.12 -15.70 -17.43
N ASN A 7 12.58 -15.47 -16.19
CA ASN A 7 12.49 -14.15 -15.55
C ASN A 7 13.26 -13.07 -16.32
N GLY A 8 14.44 -13.40 -16.86
CA GLY A 8 15.21 -12.49 -17.72
C GLY A 8 14.47 -12.11 -19.00
N ALA A 9 13.80 -13.08 -19.65
CA ALA A 9 12.99 -12.81 -20.83
C ALA A 9 11.79 -11.90 -20.55
N TYR A 10 11.07 -12.12 -19.44
CA TYR A 10 9.99 -11.22 -19.01
C TYR A 10 10.48 -9.81 -18.73
N ALA A 11 11.59 -9.68 -17.99
CA ALA A 11 12.16 -8.39 -17.68
C ALA A 11 12.59 -7.64 -18.95
N LEU A 12 13.23 -8.34 -19.89
CA LEU A 12 13.61 -7.78 -21.18
C LEU A 12 12.37 -7.33 -21.97
N GLY A 13 11.31 -8.14 -22.03
CA GLY A 13 10.07 -7.77 -22.73
C GLY A 13 9.42 -6.50 -22.19
N VAL A 14 9.35 -6.35 -20.88
CA VAL A 14 8.83 -5.13 -20.23
C VAL A 14 9.71 -3.92 -20.57
N VAL A 15 11.03 -4.05 -20.44
CA VAL A 15 11.97 -2.96 -20.73
C VAL A 15 11.90 -2.55 -22.20
N SER A 16 11.87 -3.51 -23.13
CA SER A 16 11.73 -3.25 -24.56
C SER A 16 10.44 -2.52 -24.89
N LEU A 17 9.31 -2.93 -24.30
CA LEU A 17 8.03 -2.25 -24.48
C LEU A 17 8.08 -0.81 -23.98
N VAL A 18 8.56 -0.58 -22.76
CA VAL A 18 8.62 0.78 -22.20
C VAL A 18 9.57 1.67 -23.00
N SER A 19 10.75 1.17 -23.37
CA SER A 19 11.69 1.91 -24.24
C SER A 19 11.07 2.23 -25.61
N ALA A 20 10.31 1.31 -26.22
CA ALA A 20 9.63 1.58 -27.48
C ALA A 20 8.60 2.71 -27.35
N ILE A 21 7.84 2.75 -26.24
CA ILE A 21 6.92 3.86 -26.00
C ILE A 21 7.71 5.15 -25.77
N GLN A 22 8.80 5.15 -25.00
CA GLN A 22 9.64 6.34 -24.81
C GLN A 22 10.21 6.89 -26.13
N ILE A 23 10.62 6.00 -27.04
CA ILE A 23 11.08 6.39 -28.38
C ILE A 23 9.94 7.03 -29.18
N ALA A 24 8.72 6.48 -29.10
CA ALA A 24 7.55 7.04 -29.78
C ALA A 24 7.19 8.46 -29.28
N LEU A 25 7.62 8.84 -28.07
CA LEU A 25 7.35 10.15 -27.48
C LEU A 25 8.42 11.21 -27.75
N ILE A 26 9.51 10.91 -28.47
CA ILE A 26 10.64 11.85 -28.64
C ILE A 26 10.19 13.25 -29.07
N LYS A 27 9.17 13.33 -29.94
CA LYS A 27 8.62 14.57 -30.50
C LYS A 27 7.51 15.24 -29.65
N CYS A 28 7.20 14.73 -28.46
CA CYS A 28 6.27 15.39 -27.55
C CYS A 28 6.86 16.69 -26.97
N TYR A 29 5.97 17.53 -26.43
CA TYR A 29 6.27 18.75 -25.70
C TYR A 29 7.48 18.63 -24.75
N THR A 30 8.26 19.71 -24.66
CA THR A 30 9.40 19.86 -23.74
C THR A 30 9.16 21.03 -22.80
N SER A 31 9.47 20.86 -21.51
CA SER A 31 9.42 21.97 -20.55
C SER A 31 10.68 22.83 -20.58
N THR A 32 10.71 23.89 -19.78
CA THR A 32 11.90 24.72 -19.53
C THR A 32 13.09 23.90 -18.99
N ASP A 33 12.85 22.78 -18.31
CA ASP A 33 13.90 21.91 -17.78
C ASP A 33 14.81 21.35 -18.90
N PHE A 34 14.31 21.27 -20.12
CA PHE A 34 15.09 20.85 -21.28
C PHE A 34 16.31 21.75 -21.51
N GLU A 35 16.09 23.06 -21.54
CA GLU A 35 17.16 24.04 -21.70
C GLU A 35 18.03 24.14 -20.45
N VAL A 36 17.46 23.97 -19.24
CA VAL A 36 18.22 23.91 -17.98
C VAL A 36 19.34 22.87 -18.06
N HIS A 37 18.97 21.63 -18.42
CA HIS A 37 19.94 20.55 -18.54
C HIS A 37 20.93 20.75 -19.69
N ARG A 38 20.49 21.34 -20.82
CA ARG A 38 21.40 21.68 -21.92
C ARG A 38 22.43 22.70 -21.46
N ASN A 39 22.00 23.73 -20.73
CA ASN A 39 22.90 24.75 -20.19
C ASN A 39 23.88 24.18 -19.17
N TRP A 40 23.44 23.27 -18.30
CA TRP A 40 24.34 22.60 -17.36
C TRP A 40 25.43 21.78 -18.06
N MET A 41 25.10 21.08 -19.17
CA MET A 41 26.11 20.42 -19.99
C MET A 41 27.12 21.43 -20.57
N ALA A 42 26.67 22.59 -21.06
CA ALA A 42 27.56 23.63 -21.58
C ALA A 42 28.46 24.24 -20.50
N ILE A 43 27.91 24.62 -19.34
CA ILE A 43 28.65 25.15 -18.18
C ILE A 43 29.75 24.19 -17.78
N THR A 44 29.38 22.94 -17.52
CA THR A 44 30.33 21.92 -17.05
C THR A 44 31.36 21.60 -18.12
N HIS A 45 31.01 21.67 -19.40
CA HIS A 45 31.92 21.45 -20.51
C HIS A 45 33.00 22.53 -20.64
N GLN A 46 32.57 23.80 -20.69
CA GLN A 46 33.41 24.93 -21.09
C GLN A 46 34.23 25.51 -19.95
N LEU A 47 33.73 25.45 -18.71
CA LEU A 47 34.32 26.17 -17.59
C LEU A 47 35.16 25.27 -16.68
N PRO A 48 36.20 25.83 -16.02
CA PRO A 48 36.88 25.14 -14.93
C PRO A 48 35.94 24.96 -13.73
N LEU A 49 36.23 23.94 -12.91
CA LEU A 49 35.39 23.53 -11.78
C LEU A 49 35.03 24.68 -10.83
N SER A 50 35.97 25.60 -10.56
CA SER A 50 35.77 26.75 -9.67
C SER A 50 34.75 27.77 -10.18
N LYS A 51 34.34 27.70 -11.45
CA LYS A 51 33.38 28.64 -12.07
C LYS A 51 31.99 28.05 -12.29
N TRP A 52 31.78 26.74 -12.10
CA TRP A 52 30.52 26.08 -12.48
C TRP A 52 29.28 26.68 -11.79
N TYR A 53 29.37 27.03 -10.51
CA TYR A 53 28.24 27.58 -9.73
C TYR A 53 28.20 29.11 -9.67
N PHE A 54 29.15 29.77 -10.36
CA PHE A 54 29.23 31.23 -10.49
C PHE A 54 28.75 31.71 -11.86
N GLU A 55 28.62 30.81 -12.83
CA GLU A 55 28.09 31.12 -14.16
C GLU A 55 26.62 31.57 -14.06
N GLU A 56 26.30 32.71 -14.68
CA GLU A 56 24.97 33.33 -14.64
C GLU A 56 24.62 34.09 -15.94
N THR A 57 25.27 33.76 -17.06
CA THR A 57 24.95 34.35 -18.38
C THR A 57 23.49 34.11 -18.76
N SER A 58 22.95 32.97 -18.33
CA SER A 58 21.54 32.60 -18.46
C SER A 58 20.89 32.50 -17.07
N GLU A 59 19.56 32.61 -17.03
CA GLU A 59 18.74 32.33 -15.84
C GLU A 59 18.82 30.87 -15.39
N TRP A 60 19.18 29.93 -16.28
CA TRP A 60 19.24 28.50 -15.95
C TRP A 60 20.59 28.11 -15.32
N THR A 61 20.80 28.57 -14.08
CA THR A 61 22.02 28.31 -13.32
C THR A 61 22.08 26.89 -12.77
N LEU A 62 23.29 26.45 -12.38
CA LEU A 62 23.50 25.12 -11.83
C LEU A 62 23.01 25.07 -10.37
N ASP A 63 21.87 24.41 -10.15
CA ASP A 63 21.14 24.43 -8.88
C ASP A 63 21.10 23.06 -8.17
N TYR A 64 21.78 22.04 -8.72
CA TYR A 64 21.84 20.70 -8.15
C TYR A 64 23.21 20.41 -7.54
N PRO A 65 23.33 19.46 -6.59
CA PRO A 65 24.60 19.22 -5.92
C PRO A 65 25.64 18.56 -6.84
N PRO A 66 26.93 18.54 -6.44
CA PRO A 66 28.05 18.28 -7.34
C PRO A 66 28.01 16.97 -8.13
N PHE A 67 27.46 15.88 -7.59
CA PHE A 67 27.36 14.63 -8.37
C PHE A 67 26.47 14.77 -9.59
N PHE A 68 25.42 15.59 -9.52
CA PHE A 68 24.60 15.87 -10.69
C PHE A 68 25.36 16.72 -11.72
N ALA A 69 26.14 17.70 -11.27
CA ALA A 69 27.02 18.47 -12.16
C ALA A 69 28.06 17.56 -12.86
N TYR A 70 28.62 16.58 -12.15
CA TYR A 70 29.51 15.57 -12.76
C TYR A 70 28.79 14.67 -13.76
N PHE A 71 27.52 14.35 -13.51
CA PHE A 71 26.70 13.64 -14.48
C PHE A 71 26.46 14.47 -15.76
N GLU A 72 26.14 15.76 -15.63
CA GLU A 72 26.04 16.67 -16.78
C GLU A 72 27.37 16.81 -17.51
N LYS A 73 28.49 16.85 -16.78
CA LYS A 73 29.83 16.82 -17.38
C LYS A 73 30.03 15.56 -18.21
N LEU A 74 29.64 14.40 -17.70
CA LEU A 74 29.74 13.13 -18.42
C LEU A 74 28.89 13.15 -19.69
N LEU A 75 27.64 13.62 -19.63
CA LEU A 75 26.80 13.78 -20.81
C LEU A 75 27.42 14.75 -21.83
N SER A 76 28.04 15.84 -21.37
CA SER A 76 28.72 16.80 -22.25
C SER A 76 29.87 16.17 -23.04
N VAL A 77 30.56 15.17 -22.47
CA VAL A 77 31.64 14.44 -23.16
C VAL A 77 31.07 13.61 -24.30
N PHE A 78 29.93 12.94 -24.08
CA PHE A 78 29.22 12.21 -25.14
C PHE A 78 28.70 13.15 -26.23
N ALA A 79 28.09 14.28 -25.86
CA ALA A 79 27.63 15.29 -26.82
C ALA A 79 28.77 15.78 -27.71
N LYS A 80 29.95 16.06 -27.13
CA LYS A 80 31.15 16.40 -27.90
C LYS A 80 31.57 15.28 -28.84
N GLY A 81 31.57 14.03 -28.37
CA GLY A 81 31.92 12.84 -29.16
C GLY A 81 31.01 12.64 -30.38
N PHE A 82 29.74 13.01 -30.28
CA PHE A 82 28.77 13.00 -31.40
C PHE A 82 28.83 14.26 -32.30
N GLY A 83 29.75 15.20 -32.05
CA GLY A 83 29.88 16.42 -32.83
C GLY A 83 28.79 17.47 -32.56
N LEU A 84 28.08 17.39 -31.44
CA LEU A 84 26.96 18.26 -31.09
C LEU A 84 27.45 19.56 -30.41
N ALA A 85 28.13 20.40 -31.18
CA ALA A 85 28.75 21.63 -30.66
C ALA A 85 27.73 22.62 -30.05
N GLU A 86 26.50 22.65 -30.56
CA GLU A 86 25.45 23.57 -30.12
C GLU A 86 24.95 23.29 -28.70
N ILE A 87 24.87 22.01 -28.31
CA ILE A 87 24.51 21.59 -26.93
C ILE A 87 25.49 22.19 -25.92
N LEU A 88 26.75 22.31 -26.31
CA LEU A 88 27.85 22.69 -25.45
C LEU A 88 28.09 24.20 -25.39
N ARG A 89 27.27 25.01 -26.05
CA ARG A 89 27.41 26.47 -26.10
C ARG A 89 26.70 27.12 -24.90
N ILE A 90 27.42 27.93 -24.12
CA ILE A 90 26.78 28.81 -23.13
C ILE A 90 26.09 29.95 -23.89
N SER A 91 24.81 30.18 -23.61
CA SER A 91 24.02 31.22 -24.26
C SER A 91 22.97 31.76 -23.30
N LYS A 92 22.66 33.05 -23.44
CA LYS A 92 21.59 33.71 -22.68
C LYS A 92 20.21 33.25 -23.14
N GLU A 93 20.03 33.09 -24.45
CA GLU A 93 18.78 32.66 -25.07
C GLU A 93 18.73 31.12 -25.18
N PRO A 94 17.53 30.51 -25.14
CA PRO A 94 17.39 29.06 -25.20
C PRO A 94 17.85 28.51 -26.56
N ILE A 95 18.51 27.34 -26.56
CA ILE A 95 18.98 26.68 -27.78
C ILE A 95 18.18 25.40 -27.97
N PHE A 96 17.29 25.41 -28.96
CA PHE A 96 16.45 24.26 -29.28
C PHE A 96 16.57 23.87 -30.77
N ASN A 97 16.91 22.60 -31.02
CA ASN A 97 16.86 21.98 -32.34
C ASN A 97 16.72 20.45 -32.22
N ASP A 98 16.49 19.80 -33.35
CA ASP A 98 16.25 18.35 -33.40
C ASP A 98 17.43 17.53 -32.87
N SER A 99 18.67 17.96 -33.07
CA SER A 99 19.85 17.26 -32.57
C SER A 99 19.95 17.32 -31.05
N VAL A 100 19.69 18.49 -30.45
CA VAL A 100 19.60 18.66 -28.99
C VAL A 100 18.48 17.80 -28.43
N LEU A 101 17.30 17.85 -29.06
CA LEU A 101 16.12 17.06 -28.67
C LEU A 101 16.41 15.56 -28.63
N ILE A 102 16.94 15.03 -29.73
CA ILE A 102 17.22 13.60 -29.86
C ILE A 102 18.26 13.17 -28.82
N PHE A 103 19.36 13.91 -28.69
CA PHE A 103 20.42 13.57 -27.73
C PHE A 103 19.90 13.51 -26.29
N GLN A 104 19.19 14.56 -25.86
CA GLN A 104 18.65 14.65 -24.51
C GLN A 104 17.55 13.59 -24.26
N ARG A 105 16.66 13.29 -25.23
CA ARG A 105 15.68 12.21 -25.05
C ARG A 105 16.35 10.84 -24.92
N PHE A 106 17.38 10.56 -25.71
CA PHE A 106 18.13 9.31 -25.59
C PHE A 106 18.95 9.20 -24.30
N SER A 107 19.47 10.30 -23.74
CA SER A 107 20.13 10.27 -22.43
C SER A 107 19.14 9.89 -21.32
N VAL A 108 17.91 10.40 -21.35
CA VAL A 108 16.85 10.00 -20.42
C VAL A 108 16.53 8.50 -20.57
N ILE A 109 16.30 8.02 -21.80
CA ILE A 109 16.04 6.59 -22.07
C ILE A 109 17.19 5.72 -21.54
N PHE A 110 18.44 6.12 -21.76
CA PHE A 110 19.61 5.40 -21.24
C PHE A 110 19.62 5.34 -19.72
N THR A 111 19.37 6.46 -19.03
CA THR A 111 19.28 6.44 -17.56
C THR A 111 18.09 5.61 -17.05
N HIS A 112 17.02 5.49 -17.83
CA HIS A 112 15.90 4.63 -17.52
C HIS A 112 16.26 3.13 -17.60
N LEU A 113 17.19 2.73 -18.48
CA LEU A 113 17.75 1.37 -18.48
C LEU A 113 18.54 1.07 -17.20
N ILE A 114 19.26 2.06 -16.67
CA ILE A 114 19.95 1.94 -15.37
C ILE A 114 18.92 1.77 -14.23
N TYR A 115 17.84 2.54 -14.27
CA TYR A 115 16.72 2.38 -13.33
C TYR A 115 16.08 0.99 -13.41
N ALA A 116 15.80 0.51 -14.62
CA ALA A 116 15.25 -0.83 -14.83
C ALA A 116 16.19 -1.92 -14.31
N LEU A 117 17.51 -1.79 -14.48
CA LEU A 117 18.49 -2.71 -13.90
C LEU A 117 18.42 -2.72 -12.37
N SER A 118 18.26 -1.56 -11.73
CA SER A 118 18.10 -1.49 -10.27
C SER A 118 16.82 -2.18 -9.80
N CYS A 119 15.71 -2.02 -10.53
CA CYS A 119 14.45 -2.71 -10.27
C CYS A 119 14.60 -4.23 -10.47
N TYR A 120 15.38 -4.66 -11.47
CA TYR A 120 15.69 -6.07 -11.70
C TYR A 120 16.45 -6.66 -10.51
N ILE A 121 17.43 -5.92 -9.97
CA ILE A 121 18.18 -6.32 -8.78
C ILE A 121 17.24 -6.47 -7.57
N LEU A 122 16.36 -5.49 -7.31
CA LEU A 122 15.36 -5.56 -6.23
C LEU A 122 14.39 -6.73 -6.41
N CYS A 123 13.95 -7.01 -7.64
CA CYS A 123 12.92 -8.02 -7.86
C CYS A 123 13.47 -9.44 -7.93
N PHE A 124 14.58 -9.67 -8.63
CA PHE A 124 14.99 -11.03 -9.00
C PHE A 124 16.22 -11.56 -8.27
N ARG A 125 16.97 -10.72 -7.56
CA ARG A 125 18.08 -11.19 -6.71
C ARG A 125 17.52 -11.90 -5.47
N LYS A 126 18.18 -12.94 -4.99
CA LYS A 126 17.79 -13.58 -3.71
C LYS A 126 18.18 -12.69 -2.53
N HIS A 127 17.18 -12.16 -1.81
CA HIS A 127 17.37 -11.42 -0.56
C HIS A 127 16.13 -11.47 0.33
N GLY A 128 16.32 -11.09 1.61
CA GLY A 128 15.34 -11.23 2.70
C GLY A 128 14.07 -10.41 2.56
N HIS A 129 14.04 -9.41 1.67
CA HIS A 129 12.85 -8.60 1.39
C HIS A 129 11.62 -9.44 1.00
N TRP A 130 11.83 -10.54 0.28
CA TRP A 130 10.77 -11.46 -0.15
C TRP A 130 10.35 -12.48 0.91
N ALA A 131 10.94 -12.46 2.11
CA ALA A 131 10.70 -13.46 3.14
C ALA A 131 9.26 -13.44 3.66
N GLN A 132 8.62 -12.26 3.71
CA GLN A 132 7.23 -12.10 4.13
C GLN A 132 6.23 -12.63 3.09
N MET A 133 6.64 -12.72 1.83
CA MET A 133 5.77 -13.18 0.75
C MET A 133 5.73 -14.71 0.71
N PRO A 134 4.54 -15.35 0.56
CA PRO A 134 4.45 -16.79 0.44
C PRO A 134 5.20 -17.32 -0.78
N LYS A 135 5.86 -18.47 -0.65
CA LYS A 135 6.71 -19.07 -1.71
C LYS A 135 6.00 -19.12 -3.07
N GLY A 136 4.79 -19.66 -3.12
CA GLY A 136 4.00 -19.80 -4.36
C GLY A 136 3.56 -18.49 -5.02
N LEU A 137 3.64 -17.37 -4.29
CA LEU A 137 3.36 -16.05 -4.85
C LEU A 137 4.62 -15.27 -5.22
N ARG A 138 5.80 -15.63 -4.69
CA ARG A 138 7.03 -14.84 -4.83
C ARG A 138 7.37 -14.56 -6.29
N ARG A 139 7.33 -15.58 -7.15
CA ARG A 139 7.68 -15.40 -8.57
C ARG A 139 6.72 -14.42 -9.24
N ARG A 140 5.41 -14.57 -9.01
CA ARG A 140 4.37 -13.69 -9.57
C ARG A 140 4.53 -12.27 -9.06
N ALA A 141 4.75 -12.10 -7.75
CA ALA A 141 4.97 -10.80 -7.11
C ALA A 141 6.21 -10.08 -7.66
N ARG A 142 7.32 -10.80 -7.87
CA ARG A 142 8.55 -10.23 -8.45
C ARG A 142 8.35 -9.71 -9.86
N ILE A 143 7.69 -10.50 -10.72
CA ILE A 143 7.40 -10.10 -12.11
C ILE A 143 6.46 -8.90 -12.12
N ALA A 144 5.41 -8.93 -11.31
CA ALA A 144 4.43 -7.85 -11.22
C ALA A 144 5.03 -6.55 -10.68
N LEU A 145 5.80 -6.61 -9.58
CA LEU A 145 6.49 -5.44 -9.02
C LEU A 145 7.46 -4.84 -10.03
N PHE A 146 8.24 -5.68 -10.74
CA PHE A 146 9.14 -5.20 -11.78
C PHE A 146 8.39 -4.45 -12.88
N ALA A 147 7.30 -5.03 -13.39
CA ALA A 147 6.49 -4.40 -14.44
C ALA A 147 5.91 -3.06 -14.00
N VAL A 148 5.34 -2.97 -12.79
CA VAL A 148 4.74 -1.75 -12.26
C VAL A 148 5.77 -0.65 -11.97
N LEU A 149 6.96 -1.01 -11.47
CA LEU A 149 8.04 -0.04 -11.24
C LEU A 149 8.62 0.49 -12.55
N VAL A 150 8.95 -0.37 -13.51
CA VAL A 150 9.57 0.04 -14.79
C VAL A 150 8.58 0.79 -15.68
N ALA A 151 7.31 0.41 -15.69
CA ALA A 151 6.27 1.10 -16.45
C ALA A 151 5.64 2.27 -15.67
N ASN A 152 6.28 2.76 -14.59
CA ASN A 152 5.72 3.82 -13.76
C ASN A 152 5.48 5.09 -14.57
N ILE A 153 4.22 5.47 -14.70
CA ILE A 153 3.79 6.63 -15.49
C ILE A 153 4.31 7.97 -14.97
N GLY A 154 4.68 8.06 -13.68
CA GLY A 154 5.34 9.25 -13.15
C GLY A 154 6.62 9.57 -13.92
N PHE A 155 7.46 8.56 -14.21
CA PHE A 155 8.67 8.76 -15.03
C PHE A 155 8.35 8.99 -16.51
N PHE A 156 7.25 8.42 -17.00
CA PHE A 156 6.79 8.71 -18.35
C PHE A 156 6.47 10.20 -18.54
N ILE A 157 5.67 10.78 -17.63
CA ILE A 157 5.27 12.17 -17.70
C ILE A 157 6.44 13.09 -17.35
N VAL A 158 7.10 12.86 -16.22
CA VAL A 158 8.08 13.80 -15.66
C VAL A 158 9.44 13.69 -16.35
N ASP A 159 9.90 12.49 -16.69
CA ASP A 159 11.21 12.31 -17.32
C ASP A 159 11.08 12.32 -18.85
N SER A 160 10.20 11.48 -19.40
CA SER A 160 10.18 11.24 -20.85
C SER A 160 9.49 12.34 -21.65
N VAL A 161 8.50 13.03 -21.09
CA VAL A 161 7.82 14.17 -21.73
C VAL A 161 8.31 15.50 -21.17
N HIS A 162 8.12 15.77 -19.88
CA HIS A 162 8.50 17.04 -19.24
C HIS A 162 10.01 17.31 -19.21
N PHE A 163 10.84 16.26 -19.33
CA PHE A 163 12.30 16.28 -19.36
C PHE A 163 12.98 16.45 -17.98
N GLN A 164 13.23 15.32 -17.30
CA GLN A 164 13.99 15.22 -16.05
C GLN A 164 14.71 13.86 -15.97
N TYR A 165 15.59 13.69 -14.99
CA TYR A 165 16.32 12.45 -14.74
C TYR A 165 15.90 11.75 -13.43
N ASN A 166 14.61 11.75 -13.06
CA ASN A 166 14.19 11.16 -11.78
C ASN A 166 14.33 9.63 -11.73
N GLY A 167 14.32 8.93 -12.87
CA GLY A 167 14.62 7.50 -12.95
C GLY A 167 16.06 7.19 -12.52
N LEU A 168 17.03 8.00 -12.96
CA LEU A 168 18.42 7.90 -12.48
C LEU A 168 18.49 8.06 -10.96
N LEU A 169 17.82 9.08 -10.42
CA LEU A 169 17.83 9.35 -8.99
C LEU A 169 17.14 8.22 -8.19
N THR A 170 16.04 7.70 -8.70
CA THR A 170 15.31 6.59 -8.10
C THR A 170 16.12 5.29 -8.12
N THR A 171 17.11 5.13 -9.01
CA THR A 171 18.08 4.01 -8.95
C THR A 171 18.73 3.91 -7.56
N PHE A 172 19.17 5.05 -7.00
CA PHE A 172 19.79 5.05 -5.68
C PHE A 172 18.79 4.77 -4.55
N VAL A 173 17.52 5.17 -4.71
CA VAL A 173 16.43 4.79 -3.80
C VAL A 173 16.23 3.28 -3.82
N ILE A 174 16.12 2.66 -4.99
CA ILE A 174 15.93 1.21 -5.13
C ILE A 174 17.13 0.45 -4.57
N LEU A 175 18.36 0.86 -4.90
CA LEU A 175 19.57 0.21 -4.40
C LEU A 175 19.73 0.34 -2.88
N SER A 176 19.51 1.53 -2.32
CA SER A 176 19.59 1.73 -0.87
C SER A 176 18.52 0.93 -0.12
N THR A 177 17.29 0.86 -0.65
CA THR A 177 16.21 0.00 -0.13
C THR A 177 16.61 -1.47 -0.18
N THR A 178 17.13 -1.93 -1.31
CA THR A 178 17.59 -3.31 -1.50
C THR A 178 18.67 -3.65 -0.48
N TYR A 179 19.70 -2.81 -0.32
CA TYR A 179 20.77 -3.03 0.64
C TYR A 179 20.29 -2.98 2.09
N ALA A 180 19.37 -2.08 2.44
CA ALA A 180 18.78 -2.01 3.78
C ALA A 180 18.00 -3.29 4.10
N SER A 181 17.22 -3.81 3.15
CA SER A 181 16.49 -5.07 3.28
C SER A 181 17.39 -6.31 3.35
N GLU A 182 18.61 -6.22 2.80
CA GLU A 182 19.67 -7.23 2.91
C GLU A 182 20.47 -7.10 4.23
N ASN A 183 20.09 -6.20 5.14
CA ASN A 183 20.87 -5.83 6.33
C ASN A 183 22.29 -5.31 6.02
N LYS A 184 22.53 -4.82 4.80
CA LYS A 184 23.80 -4.19 4.37
C LYS A 184 23.75 -2.68 4.57
N PHE A 185 23.54 -2.27 5.82
CA PHE A 185 23.31 -0.89 6.23
C PHE A 185 24.37 0.10 5.72
N LEU A 186 25.65 -0.26 5.74
CA LEU A 186 26.71 0.65 5.28
C LEU A 186 26.64 0.92 3.76
N LYS A 187 26.28 -0.09 2.96
CA LYS A 187 26.10 0.08 1.50
C LYS A 187 24.85 0.91 1.20
N ALA A 188 23.77 0.68 1.95
CA ALA A 188 22.56 1.49 1.87
C ALA A 188 22.84 2.95 2.21
N ALA A 189 23.64 3.23 3.24
CA ALA A 189 24.01 4.59 3.66
C ALA A 189 24.86 5.30 2.59
N ILE A 190 25.84 4.61 1.98
CA ILE A 190 26.62 5.15 0.86
C ILE A 190 25.71 5.50 -0.32
N ALA A 191 24.82 4.59 -0.73
CA ALA A 191 23.91 4.82 -1.85
C ALA A 191 22.96 6.00 -1.59
N PHE A 192 22.43 6.11 -0.37
CA PHE A 192 21.58 7.23 0.03
C PHE A 192 22.34 8.56 0.12
N CYS A 193 23.55 8.58 0.67
CA CYS A 193 24.36 9.80 0.70
C CYS A 193 24.78 10.22 -0.71
N ALA A 194 25.06 9.27 -1.62
CA ALA A 194 25.27 9.58 -3.03
C ALA A 194 24.02 10.25 -3.65
N LEU A 195 22.82 9.71 -3.38
CA LEU A 195 21.56 10.32 -3.83
C LEU A 195 21.39 11.77 -3.35
N LEU A 196 21.70 12.06 -2.08
CA LEU A 196 21.64 13.44 -1.56
C LEU A 196 22.60 14.39 -2.29
N ASN A 197 23.73 13.86 -2.76
CA ASN A 197 24.71 14.61 -3.57
C ASN A 197 24.30 14.72 -5.05
N PHE A 198 23.30 13.96 -5.51
CA PHE A 198 22.65 14.16 -6.81
C PHE A 198 21.45 15.10 -6.75
N LYS A 199 20.60 15.01 -5.72
CA LYS A 199 19.45 15.91 -5.54
C LYS A 199 19.04 15.95 -4.07
N HIS A 200 19.08 17.14 -3.48
CA HIS A 200 18.87 17.35 -2.05
C HIS A 200 17.43 17.08 -1.57
N ILE A 201 16.42 17.12 -2.46
CA ILE A 201 15.01 16.85 -2.11
C ILE A 201 14.80 15.45 -1.48
N TYR A 202 15.68 14.49 -1.77
CA TYR A 202 15.62 13.15 -1.19
C TYR A 202 15.98 13.11 0.31
N VAL A 203 16.34 14.26 0.91
CA VAL A 203 16.40 14.41 2.37
C VAL A 203 15.08 14.03 3.04
N TYR A 204 13.97 14.01 2.30
CA TYR A 204 12.67 13.54 2.78
C TYR A 204 12.69 12.10 3.32
N TYR A 205 13.65 11.27 2.88
CA TYR A 205 13.84 9.92 3.42
C TYR A 205 14.81 9.86 4.60
N ALA A 206 15.56 10.93 4.91
CA ALA A 206 16.60 10.88 5.95
C ALA A 206 16.04 10.46 7.33
N PRO A 207 14.88 10.96 7.81
CA PRO A 207 14.30 10.49 9.07
C PRO A 207 13.94 8.99 9.06
N ALA A 208 13.52 8.44 7.91
CA ALA A 208 13.28 7.01 7.75
C ALA A 208 14.57 6.19 7.94
N PHE A 209 15.67 6.61 7.32
CA PHE A 209 16.98 5.96 7.49
C PHE A 209 17.44 6.03 8.95
N VAL A 210 17.31 7.19 9.59
CA VAL A 210 17.69 7.36 11.01
C VAL A 210 16.88 6.42 11.90
N GLY A 211 15.54 6.47 11.83
CA GLY A 211 14.67 5.62 12.65
C GLY A 211 14.94 4.13 12.45
N TYR A 212 15.06 3.69 11.20
CA TYR A 212 15.33 2.28 10.89
C TYR A 212 16.73 1.83 11.36
N TYR A 213 17.76 2.66 11.22
CA TYR A 213 19.13 2.30 11.60
C TYR A 213 19.29 2.23 13.12
N LEU A 214 18.66 3.15 13.86
CA LEU A 214 18.64 3.11 15.32
C LEU A 214 18.11 1.78 15.85
N LEU A 215 17.06 1.24 15.21
CA LEU A 215 16.47 -0.05 15.59
C LEU A 215 17.31 -1.25 15.15
N HIS A 216 17.68 -1.29 13.87
CA HIS A 216 18.16 -2.53 13.24
C HIS A 216 19.68 -2.59 13.10
N TYR A 217 20.36 -1.47 12.88
CA TYR A 217 21.82 -1.44 12.74
C TYR A 217 22.51 -1.31 14.10
N PHE A 218 22.10 -0.31 14.87
CA PHE A 218 22.61 -0.08 16.22
C PHE A 218 22.09 -1.11 17.22
N GLY A 219 20.96 -1.77 16.93
CA GLY A 219 20.44 -2.84 17.76
C GLY A 219 20.00 -2.36 19.14
N LEU A 220 19.55 -1.10 19.27
CA LEU A 220 19.16 -0.51 20.55
C LEU A 220 18.08 -1.33 21.27
N ARG A 221 17.24 -2.04 20.51
CA ARG A 221 16.21 -2.94 21.06
C ARG A 221 16.77 -4.27 21.59
N PHE A 222 17.95 -4.67 21.14
CA PHE A 222 18.59 -5.93 21.47
C PHE A 222 19.69 -5.77 22.53
N GLY A 223 19.80 -4.60 23.16
CA GLY A 223 20.71 -4.36 24.28
C GLY A 223 22.18 -4.25 23.89
N SER A 224 22.49 -3.74 22.69
CA SER A 224 23.89 -3.49 22.27
C SER A 224 24.64 -2.62 23.29
N SER A 225 25.91 -2.97 23.56
CA SER A 225 26.73 -2.23 24.52
C SER A 225 27.09 -0.83 23.98
N PRO A 226 27.35 0.15 24.87
CA PRO A 226 27.75 1.50 24.46
C PRO A 226 28.99 1.53 23.54
N THR A 227 29.95 0.62 23.77
CA THR A 227 31.15 0.49 22.94
C THR A 227 30.84 -0.02 21.53
N GLU A 228 29.93 -0.97 21.40
CA GLU A 228 29.48 -1.47 20.09
C GLU A 228 28.73 -0.38 19.31
N ILE A 229 27.85 0.35 19.99
CA ILE A 229 27.11 1.49 19.42
C ILE A 229 28.10 2.54 18.91
N MET A 230 29.11 2.91 19.70
CA MET A 230 30.13 3.88 19.30
C MET A 230 30.93 3.40 18.08
N ARG A 231 31.38 2.14 18.06
CA ARG A 231 32.11 1.57 16.92
C ARG A 231 31.27 1.56 15.65
N LYS A 232 30.01 1.12 15.73
CA LYS A 232 29.05 1.14 14.61
C LYS A 232 28.79 2.58 14.14
N GLY A 233 28.68 3.52 15.08
CA GLY A 233 28.45 4.94 14.80
C GLY A 233 29.62 5.57 14.06
N LEU A 234 30.85 5.35 14.51
CA LEU A 234 32.05 5.81 13.83
C LEU A 234 32.17 5.22 12.43
N LEU A 235 31.95 3.91 12.29
CA LEU A 235 31.99 3.25 10.99
C LEU A 235 30.93 3.81 10.03
N LEU A 236 29.71 4.03 10.51
CA LEU A 236 28.65 4.65 9.72
C LEU A 236 29.02 6.07 9.29
N ALA A 237 29.57 6.89 10.20
CA ALA A 237 29.99 8.26 9.92
C ALA A 237 31.09 8.31 8.84
N VAL A 238 32.11 7.44 8.94
CA VAL A 238 33.15 7.32 7.91
C VAL A 238 32.54 6.96 6.55
N MET A 239 31.68 5.94 6.52
CA MET A 239 31.07 5.48 5.27
C MET A 239 30.14 6.53 4.63
N MET A 240 29.38 7.27 5.44
CA MET A 240 28.54 8.37 4.98
C MET A 240 29.36 9.55 4.44
N SER A 241 30.56 9.78 4.99
CA SER A 241 31.42 10.90 4.58
C SER A 241 32.01 10.70 3.17
N ILE A 242 32.18 9.45 2.71
CA ILE A 242 32.82 9.14 1.41
C ILE A 242 32.11 9.83 0.23
N PRO A 243 30.78 9.69 0.01
CA PRO A 243 30.09 10.41 -1.07
C PRO A 243 30.22 11.92 -0.98
N PHE A 244 30.13 12.51 0.21
CA PHE A 244 30.26 13.97 0.38
C PHE A 244 31.67 14.46 0.07
N LEU A 245 32.71 13.72 0.48
CA LEU A 245 34.09 14.05 0.16
C LEU A 245 34.36 13.95 -1.35
N LEU A 246 33.84 12.91 -2.03
CA LEU A 246 33.97 12.78 -3.48
C LEU A 246 33.18 13.85 -4.24
N SER A 247 32.06 14.30 -3.68
CA SER A 247 31.17 15.31 -4.27
C SER A 247 31.76 16.71 -4.11
N PHE A 248 31.93 17.16 -2.86
CA PHE A 248 32.33 18.52 -2.51
C PHE A 248 33.85 18.72 -2.41
N GLY A 249 34.63 17.67 -2.19
CA GLY A 249 36.09 17.77 -2.04
C GLY A 249 36.80 18.46 -3.22
N PRO A 250 36.51 18.09 -4.49
CA PRO A 250 37.09 18.78 -5.64
C PRO A 250 36.75 20.28 -5.69
N PHE A 251 35.54 20.67 -5.31
CA PHE A 251 35.13 22.08 -5.24
C PHE A 251 35.81 22.84 -4.11
N PHE A 252 36.03 22.18 -2.96
CA PHE A 252 36.81 22.75 -1.87
C PHE A 252 38.26 22.98 -2.29
N LEU A 253 38.88 22.04 -3.02
CA LEU A 253 40.24 22.21 -3.53
C LEU A 253 40.33 23.30 -4.61
N ALA A 254 39.28 23.48 -5.43
CA ALA A 254 39.28 24.44 -6.53
C ALA A 254 38.90 25.87 -6.10
N GLY A 255 38.01 26.03 -5.11
CA GLY A 255 37.42 27.32 -4.72
C GLY A 255 37.41 27.61 -3.22
N GLY A 256 38.05 26.76 -2.40
CA GLY A 256 38.08 26.91 -0.95
C GLY A 256 36.69 26.86 -0.30
N PHE A 257 36.58 27.48 0.87
CA PHE A 257 35.30 27.58 1.59
C PHE A 257 34.26 28.42 0.85
N ASP A 258 34.68 29.43 0.09
CA ASP A 258 33.75 30.32 -0.62
C ASP A 258 33.09 29.61 -1.79
N GLY A 259 33.80 28.70 -2.49
CA GLY A 259 33.19 27.81 -3.47
C GLY A 259 32.11 26.91 -2.86
N ILE A 260 32.34 26.37 -1.67
CA ILE A 260 31.33 25.55 -0.96
C ILE A 260 30.13 26.39 -0.54
N LYS A 261 30.33 27.59 -0.01
CA LYS A 261 29.25 28.52 0.34
C LYS A 261 28.39 28.86 -0.87
N GLN A 262 29.02 29.11 -2.03
CA GLN A 262 28.30 29.40 -3.27
C GLN A 262 27.41 28.23 -3.69
N ILE A 263 27.91 27.00 -3.62
CA ILE A 263 27.10 25.81 -3.92
C ILE A 263 25.90 25.72 -2.97
N ILE A 264 26.11 25.87 -1.67
CA ILE A 264 25.03 25.81 -0.67
C ILE A 264 23.97 26.90 -0.94
N ALA A 265 24.38 28.11 -1.29
CA ALA A 265 23.46 29.21 -1.63
C ALA A 265 22.59 28.90 -2.86
N ARG A 266 23.15 28.22 -3.88
CA ARG A 266 22.39 27.75 -5.06
C ARG A 266 21.43 26.61 -4.73
N LEU A 267 21.83 25.69 -3.86
CA LEU A 267 20.99 24.53 -3.49
C LEU A 267 19.75 24.90 -2.68
N PHE A 268 19.85 25.92 -1.81
CA PHE A 268 18.76 26.32 -0.91
C PHE A 268 18.37 27.78 -1.13
N PRO A 269 17.68 28.11 -2.25
CA PRO A 269 17.19 29.45 -2.49
C PRO A 269 16.04 29.77 -1.52
N LEU A 270 16.28 30.67 -0.57
CA LEU A 270 15.34 30.98 0.53
C LEU A 270 14.09 31.79 0.10
N GLN A 271 13.96 32.16 -1.18
CA GLN A 271 12.94 33.10 -1.67
C GLN A 271 11.73 32.43 -2.36
N ARG A 272 11.40 31.18 -2.02
CA ARG A 272 10.27 30.45 -2.65
C ARG A 272 9.12 30.30 -1.65
N GLY A 273 7.95 30.86 -1.99
CA GLY A 273 6.75 30.86 -1.13
C GLY A 273 6.10 29.48 -0.92
N LEU A 274 5.06 29.46 -0.07
CA LEU A 274 4.44 28.23 0.48
C LEU A 274 3.80 27.30 -0.57
N THR A 275 3.19 27.85 -1.61
CA THR A 275 2.60 27.03 -2.68
C THR A 275 3.06 27.47 -4.05
N HIS A 276 3.34 26.48 -4.90
CA HIS A 276 3.67 26.68 -6.30
C HIS A 276 2.40 26.92 -7.12
N ALA A 277 2.59 27.46 -8.33
CA ALA A 277 1.55 27.75 -9.31
C ALA A 277 0.49 26.65 -9.44
N TYR A 278 0.88 25.37 -9.45
CA TYR A 278 -0.03 24.24 -9.72
C TYR A 278 -0.75 23.68 -8.49
N TRP A 279 -0.52 24.25 -7.30
CA TRP A 279 -0.90 23.72 -5.99
C TRP A 279 -0.58 22.22 -5.92
N ALA A 280 0.58 21.83 -5.38
CA ALA A 280 0.83 20.42 -5.11
C ALA A 280 -0.33 19.83 -4.28
N PRO A 281 -0.79 18.60 -4.55
CA PRO A 281 -1.95 18.02 -3.87
C PRO A 281 -1.60 17.58 -2.42
N ASN A 282 -1.23 18.56 -1.60
CA ASN A 282 -0.81 18.41 -0.22
C ASN A 282 -1.80 19.13 0.72
N PHE A 283 -1.44 19.24 2.01
CA PHE A 283 -2.29 19.89 3.01
C PHE A 283 -2.54 21.38 2.69
N TRP A 284 -1.55 22.07 2.13
CA TRP A 284 -1.61 23.50 1.85
C TRP A 284 -2.62 23.85 0.76
N ALA A 285 -2.84 22.97 -0.22
CA ALA A 285 -3.90 23.17 -1.20
C ALA A 285 -5.30 23.22 -0.55
N LEU A 286 -5.56 22.38 0.46
CA LEU A 286 -6.81 22.42 1.23
C LEU A 286 -6.90 23.67 2.09
N TYR A 287 -5.78 24.06 2.72
CA TYR A 287 -5.70 25.25 3.55
C TYR A 287 -5.96 26.53 2.75
N ASN A 288 -5.32 26.66 1.58
CA ASN A 288 -5.54 27.77 0.65
C ASN A 288 -6.98 27.80 0.12
N PHE A 289 -7.56 26.63 -0.19
CA PHE A 289 -8.95 26.55 -0.63
C PHE A 289 -9.93 26.98 0.47
N ALA A 290 -9.67 26.59 1.72
CA ALA A 290 -10.47 27.01 2.87
C ALA A 290 -10.38 28.53 3.08
N ASP A 291 -9.18 29.12 2.99
CA ASP A 291 -8.99 30.57 3.05
C ASP A 291 -9.77 31.29 1.93
N LEU A 292 -9.72 30.78 0.70
CA LEU A 292 -10.46 31.32 -0.43
C LEU A 292 -11.98 31.25 -0.22
N LEU A 293 -12.50 30.15 0.32
CA LEU A 293 -13.92 29.99 0.61
C LEU A 293 -14.36 30.97 1.70
N LEU A 294 -13.58 31.10 2.78
CA LEU A 294 -13.86 32.04 3.86
C LEU A 294 -13.80 33.49 3.38
N TYR A 295 -12.84 33.83 2.52
CA TYR A 295 -12.77 35.13 1.87
C TYR A 295 -14.06 35.44 1.08
N LYS A 296 -14.52 34.50 0.23
CA LYS A 296 -15.75 34.67 -0.56
C LYS A 296 -16.98 34.83 0.33
N LEU A 297 -17.11 34.01 1.38
CA LEU A 297 -18.19 34.11 2.36
C LEU A 297 -18.17 35.45 3.12
N SER A 298 -16.98 35.94 3.46
CA SER A 298 -16.82 37.24 4.14
C SER A 298 -17.21 38.41 3.23
N CYS A 299 -16.85 38.36 1.94
CA CYS A 299 -17.31 39.36 0.97
C CYS A 299 -18.83 39.33 0.79
N LEU A 300 -19.46 38.15 0.76
CA LEU A 300 -20.92 38.02 0.72
C LEU A 300 -21.59 38.56 1.98
N ALA A 301 -20.93 38.47 3.14
CA ALA A 301 -21.38 39.05 4.40
C ALA A 301 -21.10 40.57 4.54
N GLY A 302 -20.56 41.22 3.48
CA GLY A 302 -20.35 42.67 3.44
C GLY A 302 -18.96 43.15 3.90
N TYR A 303 -18.03 42.25 4.23
CA TYR A 303 -16.67 42.63 4.60
C TYR A 303 -15.81 42.99 3.37
N LYS A 304 -15.07 44.10 3.45
CA LYS A 304 -14.12 44.54 2.41
C LYS A 304 -12.72 44.00 2.71
N LEU A 305 -12.42 42.81 2.18
CA LEU A 305 -11.12 42.17 2.26
C LEU A 305 -10.37 42.27 0.92
N ALA A 306 -9.04 42.33 0.97
CA ALA A 306 -8.19 42.27 -0.22
C ALA A 306 -8.28 40.87 -0.85
N ALA A 307 -8.25 40.80 -2.19
CA ALA A 307 -8.33 39.52 -2.89
C ALA A 307 -7.06 38.67 -2.65
N PRO A 308 -7.19 37.35 -2.44
CA PRO A 308 -6.05 36.46 -2.26
C PRO A 308 -5.15 36.44 -3.51
N THR A 309 -3.83 36.51 -3.32
CA THR A 309 -2.85 36.59 -4.41
C THR A 309 -2.37 35.21 -4.88
N TYR A 310 -2.53 34.17 -4.06
CA TYR A 310 -2.13 32.79 -4.36
C TYR A 310 -3.02 32.07 -5.39
N THR A 311 -4.08 32.73 -5.88
CA THR A 311 -4.90 32.26 -7.00
C THR A 311 -4.38 32.74 -8.36
N SER A 312 -3.30 33.53 -8.39
CA SER A 312 -2.71 34.07 -9.63
C SER A 312 -1.81 33.07 -10.37
N GLY A 313 -1.45 31.96 -9.73
CA GLY A 313 -0.52 30.98 -10.29
C GLY A 313 0.93 31.46 -10.32
N LEU A 314 1.28 32.60 -9.70
CA LEU A 314 2.66 33.06 -9.59
C LEU A 314 3.34 32.45 -8.35
N VAL A 315 4.60 32.05 -8.50
CA VAL A 315 5.43 31.48 -7.42
C VAL A 315 6.01 32.62 -6.59
N GLN A 316 5.28 33.05 -5.57
CA GLN A 316 5.69 34.17 -4.71
C GLN A 316 5.30 33.88 -3.26
N GLU A 317 5.96 34.55 -2.32
CA GLU A 317 5.46 34.60 -0.94
C GLU A 317 4.16 35.39 -0.90
N TYR A 318 3.17 34.85 -0.19
CA TYR A 318 1.87 35.47 -0.04
C TYR A 318 1.37 35.31 1.39
N ASN A 319 0.51 36.23 1.80
CA ASN A 319 -0.22 36.14 3.05
C ASN A 319 -1.63 35.61 2.79
N HIS A 320 -2.11 34.73 3.67
CA HIS A 320 -3.50 34.31 3.71
C HIS A 320 -4.39 35.47 4.16
N VAL A 321 -5.62 35.51 3.64
CA VAL A 321 -6.51 36.67 3.82
C VAL A 321 -7.32 36.58 5.11
N VAL A 322 -7.81 35.39 5.44
CA VAL A 322 -8.65 35.13 6.62
C VAL A 322 -7.94 34.21 7.61
N LEU A 323 -7.31 33.14 7.10
CA LEU A 323 -6.57 32.18 7.91
C LEU A 323 -5.18 32.72 8.29
N PRO A 324 -4.56 32.21 9.38
CA PRO A 324 -3.20 32.55 9.74
C PRO A 324 -2.19 32.25 8.63
N SER A 325 -1.35 33.23 8.30
CA SER A 325 -0.28 33.01 7.31
C SER A 325 0.77 32.04 7.85
N ILE A 326 1.11 31.03 7.05
CA ILE A 326 2.03 29.97 7.44
C ILE A 326 3.42 30.27 6.88
N GLY A 327 4.39 30.53 7.76
CA GLY A 327 5.80 30.66 7.39
C GLY A 327 6.57 29.33 7.39
N PRO A 328 7.84 29.34 6.93
CA PRO A 328 8.70 28.15 6.86
C PRO A 328 8.84 27.41 8.20
N ASN A 329 8.99 28.16 9.31
CA ASN A 329 9.18 27.57 10.64
C ASN A 329 7.94 26.81 11.13
N ALA A 330 6.74 27.34 10.84
CA ALA A 330 5.48 26.68 11.22
C ALA A 330 5.28 25.39 10.41
N SER A 331 5.58 25.42 9.11
CA SER A 331 5.58 24.23 8.25
C SER A 331 6.59 23.18 8.71
N LEU A 332 7.81 23.60 9.08
CA LEU A 332 8.83 22.69 9.62
C LEU A 332 8.37 22.03 10.92
N LEU A 333 7.75 22.79 11.83
CA LEU A 333 7.19 22.24 13.08
C LEU A 333 6.11 21.20 12.80
N LEU A 334 5.17 21.48 11.89
CA LEU A 334 4.11 20.54 11.52
C LEU A 334 4.68 19.27 10.86
N THR A 335 5.69 19.44 10.01
CA THR A 335 6.43 18.31 9.43
C THR A 335 7.09 17.46 10.52
N ALA A 336 7.75 18.08 11.50
CA ALA A 336 8.39 17.39 12.62
C ALA A 336 7.37 16.64 13.50
N ILE A 337 6.20 17.24 13.76
CA ILE A 337 5.10 16.59 14.48
C ILE A 337 4.62 15.35 13.70
N SER A 338 4.40 15.48 12.39
CA SER A 338 3.98 14.35 11.53
C SER A 338 5.03 13.23 11.51
N LEU A 339 6.32 13.57 11.50
CA LEU A 339 7.42 12.60 11.59
C LEU A 339 7.46 11.84 12.93
N GLY A 340 6.83 12.35 13.98
CA GLY A 340 6.67 11.66 15.27
C GLY A 340 6.03 10.27 15.14
N VAL A 341 5.26 10.03 14.08
CA VAL A 341 4.74 8.70 13.74
C VAL A 341 5.84 7.66 13.56
N LEU A 342 7.01 8.03 13.02
CA LEU A 342 8.13 7.10 12.84
C LEU A 342 8.61 6.54 14.19
N LEU A 343 8.51 7.31 15.28
CA LEU A 343 8.80 6.83 16.63
C LEU A 343 7.79 5.77 17.06
N ALA A 344 6.50 5.99 16.79
CA ALA A 344 5.45 5.01 17.10
C ALA A 344 5.67 3.69 16.32
N LEU A 345 6.03 3.76 15.04
CA LEU A 345 6.41 2.58 14.25
C LEU A 345 7.63 1.86 14.86
N SER A 346 8.58 2.63 15.37
CA SER A 346 9.80 2.11 16.01
C SER A 346 9.53 1.34 17.30
N CYS A 347 8.43 1.65 17.99
CA CYS A 347 8.02 0.99 19.22
C CYS A 347 7.21 -0.30 18.99
N LYS A 348 6.83 -0.62 17.74
CA LYS A 348 5.99 -1.80 17.45
C LYS A 348 6.69 -3.12 17.77
N ARG A 349 5.93 -4.09 18.28
CA ARG A 349 6.46 -5.43 18.58
C ARG A 349 6.99 -6.14 17.35
N ARG A 350 6.25 -6.06 16.23
CA ARG A 350 6.63 -6.62 14.93
C ARG A 350 7.49 -5.62 14.15
N PRO A 351 8.56 -6.07 13.47
CA PRO A 351 9.40 -5.19 12.68
C PRO A 351 8.63 -4.68 11.46
N THR A 352 8.60 -3.36 11.29
CA THR A 352 8.02 -2.68 10.13
C THR A 352 9.04 -2.68 8.97
N ASP A 353 8.56 -2.87 7.74
CA ASP A 353 9.41 -2.84 6.54
C ASP A 353 10.03 -1.44 6.37
N PHE A 354 11.30 -1.40 5.95
CA PHE A 354 12.02 -0.17 5.62
C PHE A 354 11.27 0.69 4.58
N SER A 355 10.60 0.05 3.63
CA SER A 355 9.80 0.76 2.61
C SER A 355 8.66 1.57 3.23
N ILE A 356 8.09 1.11 4.35
CA ILE A 356 7.05 1.85 5.08
C ILE A 356 7.65 3.03 5.86
N PHE A 357 8.82 2.87 6.48
CA PHE A 357 9.54 4.00 7.09
C PHE A 357 9.76 5.12 6.05
N MET A 358 10.25 4.76 4.86
CA MET A 358 10.45 5.73 3.77
C MET A 358 9.14 6.37 3.32
N THR A 359 8.09 5.57 3.16
CA THR A 359 6.76 6.05 2.76
C THR A 359 6.20 7.07 3.74
N VAL A 360 6.23 6.79 5.05
CA VAL A 360 5.69 7.69 6.10
C VAL A 360 6.51 8.97 6.22
N SER A 361 7.84 8.86 6.09
CA SER A 361 8.71 10.03 6.06
C SER A 361 8.40 10.92 4.86
N ALA A 362 8.31 10.34 3.66
CA ALA A 362 7.95 11.08 2.45
C ALA A 362 6.55 11.71 2.52
N TYR A 363 5.55 11.02 3.06
CA TYR A 363 4.22 11.60 3.30
C TYR A 363 4.29 12.85 4.18
N SER A 364 5.04 12.80 5.28
CA SER A 364 5.15 13.91 6.23
C SER A 364 5.71 15.17 5.56
N PHE A 365 6.80 15.03 4.80
CA PHE A 365 7.39 16.14 4.05
C PHE A 365 6.51 16.62 2.89
N PHE A 366 5.86 15.70 2.17
CA PHE A 366 5.00 16.08 1.06
C PHE A 366 3.76 16.85 1.52
N LEU A 367 3.12 16.39 2.60
CA LEU A 367 1.90 16.99 3.13
C LEU A 367 2.16 18.36 3.76
N PHE A 368 3.21 18.49 4.56
CA PHE A 368 3.42 19.66 5.43
C PHE A 368 4.68 20.47 5.10
N GLY A 369 5.48 20.08 4.10
CA GLY A 369 6.67 20.83 3.70
C GLY A 369 6.34 22.21 3.13
N TYR A 370 7.23 23.18 3.35
CA TYR A 370 6.96 24.58 3.00
C TYR A 370 6.96 24.81 1.49
N HIS A 371 7.81 24.10 0.75
CA HIS A 371 7.90 24.23 -0.69
C HIS A 371 7.90 22.84 -1.34
N VAL A 372 6.72 22.41 -1.80
CA VAL A 372 6.50 21.08 -2.37
C VAL A 372 5.86 21.21 -3.74
N HIS A 373 6.42 20.49 -4.71
CA HIS A 373 5.87 20.37 -6.06
C HIS A 373 5.05 19.09 -6.20
N GLU A 374 4.08 19.10 -7.12
CA GLU A 374 3.28 17.95 -7.52
C GLU A 374 4.14 16.75 -7.92
N LYS A 375 5.27 16.99 -8.60
CA LYS A 375 6.27 15.99 -9.00
C LYS A 375 6.83 15.18 -7.83
N ALA A 376 6.84 15.73 -6.61
CA ALA A 376 7.37 15.05 -5.42
C ALA A 376 6.49 13.88 -4.94
N ILE A 377 5.27 13.72 -5.45
CA ILE A 377 4.39 12.58 -5.14
C ILE A 377 5.05 11.23 -5.46
N ILE A 378 6.00 11.20 -6.42
CA ILE A 378 6.78 10.02 -6.80
C ILE A 378 7.59 9.48 -5.62
N LEU A 379 8.08 10.36 -4.72
CA LEU A 379 8.83 9.96 -3.53
C LEU A 379 7.96 9.17 -2.53
N ILE A 380 6.63 9.29 -2.59
CA ILE A 380 5.74 8.48 -1.77
C ILE A 380 5.37 7.19 -2.50
N THR A 381 5.05 7.28 -3.80
CA THR A 381 4.54 6.13 -4.54
C THR A 381 5.53 5.01 -4.72
N ILE A 382 6.82 5.31 -4.97
CA ILE A 382 7.83 4.26 -5.19
C ILE A 382 7.97 3.33 -3.99
N PRO A 383 8.27 3.81 -2.77
CA PRO A 383 8.41 2.91 -1.62
C PRO A 383 7.09 2.24 -1.23
N LEU A 384 5.93 2.91 -1.39
CA LEU A 384 4.64 2.27 -1.13
C LEU A 384 4.31 1.17 -2.14
N THR A 385 4.75 1.31 -3.40
CA THR A 385 4.61 0.25 -4.42
C THR A 385 5.40 -0.98 -4.03
N ILE A 386 6.63 -0.81 -3.55
CA ILE A 386 7.45 -1.92 -3.05
C ILE A 386 6.70 -2.65 -1.91
N ALA A 387 6.21 -1.89 -0.92
CA ALA A 387 5.49 -2.47 0.21
C ALA A 387 4.18 -3.19 -0.20
N ALA A 388 3.41 -2.64 -1.15
CA ALA A 388 2.14 -3.20 -1.58
C ALA A 388 2.27 -4.56 -2.28
N PHE A 389 3.38 -4.80 -2.98
CA PHE A 389 3.64 -6.08 -3.65
C PHE A 389 4.39 -7.10 -2.78
N THR A 390 4.90 -6.69 -1.60
CA THR A 390 5.44 -7.61 -0.59
C THR A 390 4.42 -7.99 0.48
N ASN A 391 3.45 -7.11 0.74
CA ASN A 391 2.42 -7.35 1.75
C ASN A 391 1.05 -6.82 1.29
N PRO A 392 0.03 -7.71 1.17
CA PRO A 392 -1.29 -7.33 0.67
C PRO A 392 -2.01 -6.29 1.53
N ILE A 393 -1.61 -6.11 2.79
CA ILE A 393 -2.20 -5.08 3.65
C ILE A 393 -1.95 -3.67 3.14
N TYR A 394 -1.05 -3.40 2.19
CA TYR A 394 -0.85 -2.04 1.67
C TYR A 394 -1.53 -1.79 0.32
N LEU A 395 -2.20 -2.80 -0.26
CA LEU A 395 -2.78 -2.69 -1.61
C LEU A 395 -3.80 -1.57 -1.74
N SER A 396 -4.71 -1.41 -0.77
CA SER A 396 -5.75 -0.39 -0.88
C SER A 396 -5.25 1.06 -0.71
N PRO A 397 -4.40 1.42 0.28
CA PRO A 397 -3.82 2.76 0.33
C PRO A 397 -2.88 3.02 -0.85
N TRP A 398 -2.17 1.98 -1.32
CA TRP A 398 -1.35 2.07 -2.52
C TRP A 398 -2.19 2.37 -3.75
N PHE A 399 -3.30 1.67 -3.97
CA PHE A 399 -4.12 1.84 -5.16
C PHE A 399 -4.75 3.23 -5.24
N LEU A 400 -5.22 3.75 -4.10
CA LEU A 400 -5.70 5.12 -4.00
C LEU A 400 -4.57 6.12 -4.29
N LEU A 401 -3.42 6.01 -3.62
CA LEU A 401 -2.30 6.93 -3.85
C LEU A 401 -1.81 6.86 -5.30
N ASN A 402 -1.77 5.68 -5.91
CA ASN A 402 -1.35 5.50 -7.29
C ASN A 402 -2.31 6.25 -8.24
N THR A 403 -3.61 6.16 -8.00
CA THR A 403 -4.63 6.92 -8.74
C THR A 403 -4.43 8.43 -8.60
N VAL A 404 -4.17 8.91 -7.38
CA VAL A 404 -3.90 10.32 -7.09
C VAL A 404 -2.60 10.80 -7.75
N SER A 405 -1.54 9.99 -7.70
CA SER A 405 -0.25 10.29 -8.30
C SER A 405 -0.37 10.46 -9.81
N ILE A 406 -1.06 9.54 -10.49
CA ILE A 406 -1.34 9.64 -11.93
C ILE A 406 -2.03 10.97 -12.24
N THR A 407 -3.16 11.20 -11.59
CA THR A 407 -4.04 12.34 -11.91
C THR A 407 -3.47 13.69 -11.52
N SER A 408 -2.67 13.76 -10.46
CA SER A 408 -1.97 14.99 -10.06
C SER A 408 -0.85 15.41 -11.02
N LEU A 409 -0.30 14.47 -11.79
CA LEU A 409 0.72 14.76 -12.80
C LEU A 409 0.13 15.06 -14.18
N LEU A 410 -1.14 14.69 -14.45
CA LEU A 410 -1.77 14.93 -15.74
C LEU A 410 -1.83 16.40 -16.17
N PRO A 411 -1.99 17.41 -15.27
CA PRO A 411 -1.94 18.82 -15.68
C PRO A 411 -0.61 19.25 -16.34
N LEU A 412 0.47 18.47 -16.18
CA LEU A 412 1.73 18.71 -16.88
C LEU A 412 1.64 18.42 -18.39
N LEU A 413 0.62 17.67 -18.83
CA LEU A 413 0.31 17.37 -20.23
C LEU A 413 -0.96 18.12 -20.65
N PHE A 414 -0.78 19.35 -21.15
CA PHE A 414 -1.88 20.29 -21.41
C PHE A 414 -2.08 20.62 -22.90
N THR A 415 -1.12 20.27 -23.76
CA THR A 415 -1.15 20.51 -25.20
C THR A 415 -2.09 19.54 -25.92
N SER A 416 -2.76 20.00 -26.98
CA SER A 416 -3.80 19.23 -27.67
C SER A 416 -3.31 17.88 -28.24
N TYR A 417 -2.04 17.80 -28.63
CA TYR A 417 -1.42 16.58 -29.14
C TYR A 417 -1.19 15.54 -28.03
N GLU A 418 -0.88 16.00 -26.82
CA GLU A 418 -0.57 15.16 -25.66
C GLU A 418 -1.83 14.73 -24.88
N ILE A 419 -3.00 15.35 -25.09
CA ILE A 419 -4.25 14.97 -24.40
C ILE A 419 -4.62 13.49 -24.62
N PRO A 420 -4.61 12.92 -25.85
CA PRO A 420 -4.84 11.49 -26.03
C PRO A 420 -3.78 10.62 -25.35
N ILE A 421 -2.51 11.03 -25.41
CA ILE A 421 -1.37 10.32 -24.79
C ILE A 421 -1.54 10.29 -23.26
N LYS A 422 -1.93 11.41 -22.67
CA LYS A 422 -2.21 11.60 -21.25
C LYS A 422 -3.21 10.56 -20.73
N TYR A 423 -4.35 10.41 -21.39
CA TYR A 423 -5.38 9.45 -20.96
C TYR A 423 -5.02 8.00 -21.31
N ALA A 424 -4.42 7.75 -22.48
CA ALA A 424 -4.00 6.41 -22.88
C ALA A 424 -2.93 5.85 -21.93
N ALA A 425 -1.92 6.66 -21.57
CA ALA A 425 -0.89 6.28 -20.63
C ALA A 425 -1.47 6.07 -19.23
N GLY A 426 -2.31 6.99 -18.74
CA GLY A 426 -2.96 6.91 -17.43
C GLY A 426 -3.80 5.63 -17.28
N LEU A 427 -4.68 5.38 -18.25
CA LEU A 427 -5.53 4.19 -18.27
C LEU A 427 -4.72 2.91 -18.45
N GLY A 428 -3.71 2.92 -19.33
CA GLY A 428 -2.83 1.78 -19.57
C GLY A 428 -2.09 1.35 -18.31
N PHE A 429 -1.52 2.30 -17.57
CA PHE A 429 -0.83 2.01 -16.30
C PHE A 429 -1.79 1.56 -15.19
N TYR A 430 -3.02 2.10 -15.16
CA TYR A 430 -4.06 1.65 -14.25
C TYR A 430 -4.49 0.21 -14.54
N CYS A 431 -4.72 -0.13 -15.82
CA CYS A 431 -5.01 -1.49 -16.26
C CYS A 431 -3.87 -2.46 -15.93
N LEU A 432 -2.61 -2.06 -16.19
CA LEU A 432 -1.43 -2.83 -15.80
C LEU A 432 -1.41 -3.10 -14.30
N SER A 433 -1.64 -2.07 -13.47
CA SER A 433 -1.70 -2.18 -12.01
C SER A 433 -2.76 -3.20 -11.56
N LEU A 434 -3.97 -3.16 -12.15
CA LEU A 434 -5.05 -4.11 -11.86
C LEU A 434 -4.71 -5.54 -12.26
N VAL A 435 -4.16 -5.73 -13.47
CA VAL A 435 -3.75 -7.04 -13.98
C VAL A 435 -2.65 -7.63 -13.12
N CYS A 436 -1.63 -6.84 -12.76
CA CYS A 436 -0.55 -7.24 -11.88
C CYS A 436 -1.06 -7.67 -10.50
N MET A 437 -1.96 -6.90 -9.89
CA MET A 437 -2.56 -7.30 -8.60
C MET A 437 -3.36 -8.60 -8.69
N LYS A 438 -4.21 -8.73 -9.73
CA LYS A 438 -5.00 -9.95 -9.96
C LYS A 438 -4.08 -11.16 -10.20
N TYR A 439 -3.00 -10.97 -10.96
CA TYR A 439 -2.01 -12.01 -11.25
C TYR A 439 -1.30 -12.50 -9.98
N VAL A 440 -0.91 -11.59 -9.08
CA VAL A 440 -0.22 -11.94 -7.83
C VAL A 440 -1.16 -12.62 -6.84
N TYR A 441 -2.28 -11.97 -6.50
CA TYR A 441 -3.09 -12.41 -5.36
C TYR A 441 -4.23 -13.34 -5.75
N SER A 442 -4.58 -13.45 -7.03
CA SER A 442 -5.70 -14.28 -7.51
C SER A 442 -7.05 -13.94 -6.85
N VAL A 443 -7.20 -12.69 -6.40
CA VAL A 443 -8.39 -12.18 -5.69
C VAL A 443 -9.24 -11.34 -6.64
N ARG A 444 -10.56 -11.35 -6.45
CA ARG A 444 -11.49 -10.47 -7.19
C ARG A 444 -11.18 -8.99 -6.93
N LEU A 445 -11.11 -8.20 -8.01
CA LEU A 445 -10.77 -6.77 -7.95
C LEU A 445 -11.66 -5.96 -7.00
N GLY A 446 -12.97 -6.25 -6.96
CA GLY A 446 -13.92 -5.58 -6.06
C GLY A 446 -13.67 -5.81 -4.57
N ARG A 447 -12.78 -6.73 -4.19
CA ARG A 447 -12.32 -6.92 -2.81
C ARG A 447 -11.01 -6.19 -2.51
N ILE A 448 -10.21 -5.91 -3.53
CA ILE A 448 -8.96 -5.16 -3.40
C ILE A 448 -9.26 -3.66 -3.36
N ILE A 449 -10.18 -3.22 -4.23
CA ILE A 449 -10.60 -1.82 -4.34
C ILE A 449 -11.75 -1.58 -3.38
N SER A 450 -11.53 -0.73 -2.38
CA SER A 450 -12.58 -0.36 -1.44
C SER A 450 -13.71 0.42 -2.15
N PRO A 451 -14.98 0.31 -1.73
CA PRO A 451 -16.06 1.13 -2.26
C PRO A 451 -15.76 2.64 -2.20
N SER A 452 -15.12 3.10 -1.13
CA SER A 452 -14.65 4.49 -1.01
C SER A 452 -13.69 4.89 -2.13
N THR A 453 -12.80 3.99 -2.55
CA THR A 453 -11.88 4.24 -3.67
C THR A 453 -12.63 4.27 -5.00
N VAL A 454 -13.69 3.46 -5.17
CA VAL A 454 -14.55 3.51 -6.37
C VAL A 454 -15.28 4.84 -6.46
N TYR A 455 -15.90 5.30 -5.37
CA TYR A 455 -16.58 6.61 -5.34
C TYR A 455 -15.60 7.76 -5.58
N TYR A 456 -14.41 7.69 -4.97
CA TYR A 456 -13.35 8.65 -5.22
C TYR A 456 -12.95 8.70 -6.71
N PHE A 457 -12.77 7.54 -7.33
CA PHE A 457 -12.43 7.47 -8.75
C PHE A 457 -13.55 8.00 -9.64
N ALA A 458 -14.81 7.67 -9.35
CA ALA A 458 -15.95 8.19 -10.09
C ALA A 458 -16.03 9.72 -10.04
N GLY A 459 -15.84 10.32 -8.87
CA GLY A 459 -15.78 11.78 -8.73
C GLY A 459 -14.60 12.40 -9.49
N LEU A 460 -13.45 11.73 -9.52
CA LEU A 460 -12.26 12.18 -10.26
C LEU A 460 -12.49 12.17 -11.77
N VAL A 461 -13.15 11.13 -12.30
CA VAL A 461 -13.55 11.07 -13.72
C VAL A 461 -14.49 12.22 -14.07
N MET A 462 -15.48 12.51 -13.22
CA MET A 462 -16.40 13.63 -13.45
C MET A 462 -15.68 14.97 -13.42
N LEU A 463 -14.77 15.16 -12.47
CA LEU A 463 -13.94 16.36 -12.37
C LEU A 463 -13.08 16.54 -13.63
N GLU A 464 -12.46 15.46 -14.11
CA GLU A 464 -11.59 15.52 -15.29
C GLU A 464 -12.37 15.78 -16.59
N LEU A 465 -13.57 15.20 -16.73
CA LEU A 465 -14.51 15.53 -17.81
C LEU A 465 -14.90 17.00 -17.78
N TYR A 466 -15.20 17.55 -16.60
CA TYR A 466 -15.44 18.97 -16.45
C TYR A 466 -14.23 19.81 -16.88
N ASN A 467 -13.04 19.47 -16.40
CA ASN A 467 -11.82 20.25 -16.68
C ASN A 467 -11.46 20.28 -18.16
N THR A 468 -11.59 19.15 -18.84
CA THR A 468 -11.12 19.00 -20.22
C THR A 468 -12.17 19.37 -21.25
N LEU A 469 -13.45 19.11 -21.00
CA LEU A 469 -14.51 19.30 -21.98
C LEU A 469 -15.45 20.48 -21.65
N LEU A 470 -15.81 20.68 -20.38
CA LEU A 470 -16.88 21.60 -20.01
C LEU A 470 -16.39 22.99 -19.61
N HIS A 471 -15.26 23.09 -18.90
CA HIS A 471 -14.83 24.36 -18.30
C HIS A 471 -14.64 25.45 -19.36
N LYS A 472 -13.89 25.15 -20.43
CA LYS A 472 -13.65 26.11 -21.53
C LYS A 472 -14.94 26.48 -22.27
N VAL A 473 -15.90 25.56 -22.37
CA VAL A 473 -17.20 25.82 -23.01
C VAL A 473 -18.07 26.75 -22.16
N VAL A 474 -18.07 26.56 -20.84
CA VAL A 474 -18.92 27.33 -19.92
C VAL A 474 -18.33 28.69 -19.58
N PHE A 475 -17.02 28.75 -19.30
CA PHE A 475 -16.37 29.95 -18.76
C PHE A 475 -15.47 30.68 -19.76
N GLY A 476 -15.13 30.06 -20.90
CA GLY A 476 -14.13 30.60 -21.83
C GLY A 476 -12.76 30.67 -21.13
N ASP A 477 -12.09 31.83 -21.25
CA ASP A 477 -10.82 32.09 -20.56
C ASP A 477 -11.00 32.67 -19.14
N ARG A 478 -12.24 32.87 -18.69
CA ARG A 478 -12.52 33.32 -17.32
C ARG A 478 -12.27 32.17 -16.35
N LEU A 479 -11.68 32.48 -15.19
CA LEU A 479 -11.37 31.50 -14.14
C LEU A 479 -10.43 30.37 -14.63
N SER A 480 -9.47 30.69 -15.49
CA SER A 480 -8.51 29.74 -16.07
C SER A 480 -7.76 28.86 -15.05
N PHE A 481 -7.60 29.33 -13.81
CA PHE A 481 -6.95 28.58 -12.73
C PHE A 481 -7.88 27.60 -11.98
N LEU A 482 -9.20 27.76 -12.10
CA LEU A 482 -10.18 26.96 -11.35
C LEU A 482 -10.06 25.45 -11.60
N PRO A 483 -9.91 24.94 -12.85
CA PRO A 483 -9.76 23.51 -13.09
C PRO A 483 -8.58 22.91 -12.34
N LEU A 484 -7.44 23.59 -12.40
CA LEU A 484 -6.20 23.15 -11.78
C LEU A 484 -6.30 23.14 -10.26
N MET A 485 -6.90 24.20 -9.69
CA MET A 485 -7.21 24.28 -8.27
C MET A 485 -8.11 23.12 -7.82
N LEU A 486 -9.18 22.82 -8.56
CA LEU A 486 -10.11 21.74 -8.20
C LEU A 486 -9.44 20.36 -8.25
N ILE A 487 -8.63 20.08 -9.28
CA ILE A 487 -7.83 18.84 -9.36
C ILE A 487 -6.93 18.72 -8.13
N SER A 488 -6.21 19.80 -7.81
CA SER A 488 -5.29 19.82 -6.68
C SER A 488 -6.00 19.52 -5.36
N VAL A 489 -7.08 20.26 -5.05
CA VAL A 489 -7.87 20.10 -3.82
C VAL A 489 -8.46 18.68 -3.73
N TYR A 490 -9.01 18.15 -4.83
CA TYR A 490 -9.57 16.81 -4.85
C TYR A 490 -8.49 15.73 -4.63
N ASN A 491 -7.32 15.91 -5.23
CA ASN A 491 -6.19 15.01 -5.06
C ASN A 491 -5.58 15.11 -3.65
N SER A 492 -5.54 16.30 -3.02
CA SER A 492 -5.11 16.46 -1.63
C SER A 492 -5.95 15.65 -0.66
N CYS A 493 -7.28 15.63 -0.85
CA CYS A 493 -8.17 14.76 -0.08
C CYS A 493 -7.80 13.27 -0.26
N GLY A 494 -7.46 12.87 -1.49
CA GLY A 494 -6.99 11.53 -1.82
C GLY A 494 -5.67 11.17 -1.11
N VAL A 495 -4.67 12.06 -1.13
CA VAL A 495 -3.37 11.87 -0.45
C VAL A 495 -3.56 11.75 1.07
N LEU A 496 -4.37 12.62 1.68
CA LEU A 496 -4.65 12.55 3.12
C LEU A 496 -5.39 11.26 3.48
N PHE A 497 -6.37 10.86 2.68
CA PHE A 497 -7.11 9.63 2.93
C PHE A 497 -6.23 8.38 2.76
N SER A 498 -5.34 8.34 1.76
CA SER A 498 -4.38 7.23 1.61
C SER A 498 -3.36 7.20 2.75
N TYR A 499 -2.91 8.36 3.25
CA TYR A 499 -2.04 8.45 4.41
C TYR A 499 -2.74 7.96 5.68
N ALA A 500 -3.98 8.41 5.93
CA ALA A 500 -4.79 7.95 7.05
C ALA A 500 -5.04 6.43 7.00
N GLN A 501 -5.32 5.87 5.82
CA GLN A 501 -5.44 4.42 5.64
C GLN A 501 -4.13 3.69 5.97
N LEU A 502 -2.98 4.21 5.55
CA LEU A 502 -1.68 3.64 5.88
C LEU A 502 -1.43 3.67 7.39
N LEU A 503 -1.64 4.83 8.03
CA LEU A 503 -1.47 4.98 9.47
C LEU A 503 -2.42 4.09 10.27
N TRP A 504 -3.67 3.94 9.81
CA TRP A 504 -4.64 3.05 10.44
C TRP A 504 -4.18 1.59 10.40
N ARG A 505 -3.56 1.15 9.31
CA ARG A 505 -3.04 -0.22 9.19
C ARG A 505 -1.80 -0.45 10.05
N GLU A 506 -0.96 0.57 10.21
CA GLU A 506 0.25 0.46 11.00
C GLU A 506 0.05 0.70 12.49
N LEU A 507 -0.71 1.71 12.89
CA LEU A 507 -0.88 2.13 14.29
C LEU A 507 -2.21 1.66 14.89
N GLY A 508 -3.17 1.31 14.04
CA GLY A 508 -4.53 0.95 14.46
C GLY A 508 -4.65 -0.46 15.03
N GLU A 509 -3.57 -1.22 15.22
CA GLU A 509 -3.67 -2.53 15.88
C GLU A 509 -4.31 -2.37 17.28
N ASP A 510 -3.92 -1.40 18.10
CA ASP A 510 -4.49 -1.24 19.46
C ASP A 510 -5.82 -0.45 19.49
N TYR A 511 -5.94 0.66 18.75
CA TYR A 511 -7.15 1.50 18.73
C TYR A 511 -8.26 0.93 17.84
N GLY A 512 -7.89 0.31 16.72
CA GLY A 512 -8.83 -0.37 15.82
C GLY A 512 -9.47 -1.57 16.49
N LEU A 513 -8.77 -2.24 17.42
CA LEU A 513 -9.29 -3.33 18.24
C LEU A 513 -10.55 -2.89 19.03
N TRP A 514 -10.56 -1.68 19.61
CA TRP A 514 -11.74 -1.15 20.31
C TRP A 514 -12.93 -0.97 19.36
N TRP A 515 -12.75 -0.30 18.22
CA TRP A 515 -13.83 -0.09 17.24
C TRP A 515 -14.33 -1.41 16.64
N THR A 516 -13.40 -2.32 16.35
CA THR A 516 -13.67 -3.62 15.75
C THR A 516 -14.49 -4.50 16.70
N ARG A 517 -14.19 -4.46 18.01
CA ARG A 517 -15.03 -5.07 19.04
C ARG A 517 -16.43 -4.49 19.04
N HIS A 518 -16.59 -3.16 19.08
CA HIS A 518 -17.90 -2.50 19.08
C HIS A 518 -18.74 -2.84 17.86
N LYS A 519 -18.12 -2.84 16.67
CA LYS A 519 -18.76 -3.27 15.43
C LYS A 519 -19.23 -4.73 15.52
N LEU A 520 -18.43 -5.63 16.09
CA LEU A 520 -18.87 -7.02 16.29
C LEU A 520 -20.02 -7.11 17.27
N HIS A 521 -19.97 -6.41 18.40
CA HIS A 521 -21.07 -6.39 19.38
C HIS A 521 -22.39 -5.96 18.71
N ALA A 522 -22.33 -4.96 17.83
CA ALA A 522 -23.49 -4.55 17.03
C ALA A 522 -23.97 -5.66 16.08
N LEU A 523 -23.04 -6.34 15.38
CA LEU A 523 -23.37 -7.46 14.49
C LEU A 523 -23.94 -8.68 15.23
N GLU A 524 -23.38 -9.02 16.39
CA GLU A 524 -23.85 -10.11 17.26
C GLU A 524 -25.26 -9.81 17.78
N LYS A 525 -25.52 -8.56 18.19
CA LYS A 525 -26.87 -8.14 18.60
C LYS A 525 -27.87 -8.27 17.46
N VAL A 526 -27.53 -7.74 16.27
CA VAL A 526 -28.37 -7.89 15.07
C VAL A 526 -28.60 -9.36 14.74
N ALA A 527 -27.61 -10.22 14.93
CA ALA A 527 -27.72 -11.63 14.64
C ALA A 527 -28.66 -12.38 15.60
N LEU A 528 -28.60 -12.05 16.89
CA LEU A 528 -29.53 -12.58 17.90
C LEU A 528 -30.97 -12.11 17.67
N ASP A 529 -31.15 -10.86 17.23
CA ASP A 529 -32.47 -10.29 16.94
C ASP A 529 -33.06 -10.82 15.61
N ASN A 530 -32.22 -11.38 14.72
CA ASN A 530 -32.63 -11.88 13.39
C ASN A 530 -32.11 -13.31 13.14
N PRO A 531 -32.65 -14.32 13.83
CA PRO A 531 -32.28 -15.71 13.59
C PRO A 531 -32.73 -16.16 12.18
N PRO A 532 -32.03 -17.15 11.58
CA PRO A 532 -32.46 -17.73 10.30
C PRO A 532 -33.80 -18.46 10.45
N ARG A 533 -34.47 -18.71 9.33
CA ARG A 533 -35.76 -19.40 9.29
C ARG A 533 -35.61 -20.79 9.94
N PRO A 534 -36.50 -21.19 10.86
CA PRO A 534 -36.38 -22.47 11.56
C PRO A 534 -36.54 -23.65 10.59
N LEU A 535 -35.73 -24.68 10.83
CA LEU A 535 -35.85 -26.00 10.22
C LEU A 535 -36.79 -26.85 11.09
N ASP A 536 -37.92 -27.29 10.52
CA ASP A 536 -38.96 -28.01 11.27
C ASP A 536 -38.64 -29.51 11.45
N SER A 537 -38.00 -30.14 10.45
CA SER A 537 -37.58 -31.55 10.49
C SER A 537 -36.32 -31.79 9.66
N LEU A 538 -35.53 -32.79 10.04
CA LEU A 538 -34.39 -33.28 9.26
C LEU A 538 -34.82 -33.98 7.95
N ASP A 539 -36.08 -34.43 7.84
CA ASP A 539 -36.60 -35.06 6.62
C ASP A 539 -36.71 -34.07 5.44
N ALA A 540 -36.76 -32.77 5.74
CA ALA A 540 -36.78 -31.71 4.74
C ALA A 540 -35.38 -31.34 4.21
N VAL A 541 -34.31 -31.90 4.80
CA VAL A 541 -32.94 -31.60 4.41
C VAL A 541 -32.54 -32.48 3.24
N GLN A 542 -32.27 -31.88 2.09
CA GLN A 542 -31.71 -32.57 0.92
C GLN A 542 -30.20 -32.38 0.83
N TYR A 543 -29.72 -31.21 1.25
CA TYR A 543 -28.32 -30.82 1.17
C TYR A 543 -27.82 -30.21 2.48
N VAL A 544 -26.64 -30.66 2.89
CA VAL A 544 -25.89 -30.15 4.03
C VAL A 544 -24.62 -29.49 3.53
N GLY A 545 -24.39 -28.24 3.93
CA GLY A 545 -23.18 -27.51 3.58
C GLY A 545 -22.12 -27.60 4.69
N GLY A 546 -20.85 -27.82 4.34
CA GLY A 546 -19.71 -27.73 5.25
C GLY A 546 -18.87 -26.49 4.97
N LEU A 547 -18.54 -25.73 6.01
CA LEU A 547 -17.80 -24.47 5.88
C LEU A 547 -16.47 -24.52 6.62
N ASP A 548 -15.40 -24.10 5.94
CA ASP A 548 -14.07 -23.95 6.51
C ASP A 548 -13.31 -22.76 5.90
N ILE A 549 -12.35 -22.22 6.66
CA ILE A 549 -11.40 -21.23 6.20
C ILE A 549 -9.97 -21.60 6.65
N SER A 550 -9.07 -21.71 5.67
CA SER A 550 -7.65 -21.96 5.92
C SER A 550 -6.80 -20.76 5.55
N THR A 551 -5.88 -20.37 6.44
CA THR A 551 -4.95 -19.26 6.23
C THR A 551 -3.54 -19.74 5.90
N CYS A 552 -2.81 -19.01 5.05
CA CYS A 552 -1.39 -19.24 4.80
C CYS A 552 -0.57 -19.00 6.07
N LYS A 553 0.32 -19.94 6.42
CA LYS A 553 1.17 -19.83 7.62
C LYS A 553 2.14 -18.65 7.57
N GLN A 554 2.68 -18.35 6.38
CA GLN A 554 3.66 -17.27 6.19
C GLN A 554 3.00 -15.88 6.16
N SER A 555 1.77 -15.80 5.66
CA SER A 555 0.97 -14.57 5.62
C SER A 555 -0.48 -14.89 5.98
N PRO A 556 -0.85 -14.77 7.27
CA PRO A 556 -2.21 -15.10 7.74
C PRO A 556 -3.33 -14.25 7.12
N GLN A 557 -2.97 -13.17 6.43
CA GLN A 557 -3.91 -12.36 5.67
C GLN A 557 -4.43 -13.09 4.42
N LEU A 558 -3.67 -14.03 3.87
CA LEU A 558 -4.08 -14.79 2.69
C LEU A 558 -4.80 -16.05 3.14
N ALA A 559 -6.05 -16.21 2.70
CA ALA A 559 -6.90 -17.32 3.10
C ALA A 559 -7.66 -17.91 1.91
N VAL A 560 -8.07 -19.17 2.06
CA VAL A 560 -9.01 -19.85 1.17
C VAL A 560 -10.22 -20.24 2.01
N VAL A 561 -11.39 -19.85 1.54
CA VAL A 561 -12.68 -20.23 2.12
C VAL A 561 -13.29 -21.29 1.22
N THR A 562 -13.81 -22.36 1.83
CA THR A 562 -14.42 -23.47 1.11
C THR A 562 -15.82 -23.77 1.65
N LEU A 563 -16.76 -23.97 0.74
CA LEU A 563 -18.10 -24.52 0.98
C LEU A 563 -18.20 -25.86 0.26
N SER A 564 -18.34 -26.94 1.01
CA SER A 564 -18.66 -28.26 0.47
C SER A 564 -20.16 -28.52 0.56
N ILE A 565 -20.75 -29.23 -0.40
CA ILE A 565 -22.18 -29.56 -0.42
C ILE A 565 -22.34 -31.07 -0.53
N PHE A 566 -23.07 -31.64 0.42
CA PHE A 566 -23.33 -33.08 0.50
C PHE A 566 -24.82 -33.37 0.45
N SER A 567 -25.22 -34.47 -0.19
CA SER A 567 -26.58 -34.98 -0.09
C SER A 567 -26.88 -35.49 1.31
N TYR A 568 -28.14 -35.39 1.72
CA TYR A 568 -28.65 -35.94 2.96
C TYR A 568 -29.90 -36.77 2.67
N PRO A 569 -30.04 -37.98 3.24
CA PRO A 569 -29.18 -38.60 4.26
C PRO A 569 -27.98 -39.41 3.74
N GLU A 570 -27.77 -39.55 2.42
CA GLU A 570 -26.76 -40.48 1.86
C GLU A 570 -25.32 -40.03 2.09
N LEU A 571 -25.10 -38.75 2.40
CA LEU A 571 -23.79 -38.16 2.65
C LEU A 571 -22.82 -38.29 1.47
N LYS A 572 -23.34 -38.14 0.24
CA LYS A 572 -22.52 -38.12 -0.99
C LYS A 572 -22.12 -36.68 -1.31
N GLU A 573 -20.85 -36.47 -1.65
CA GLU A 573 -20.38 -35.17 -2.15
C GLU A 573 -21.09 -34.83 -3.45
N ILE A 574 -21.66 -33.62 -3.52
CA ILE A 574 -22.36 -33.09 -4.69
C ILE A 574 -21.49 -32.07 -5.42
N ASP A 575 -20.94 -31.10 -4.68
CA ASP A 575 -20.08 -30.07 -5.25
C ASP A 575 -19.23 -29.39 -4.15
N VAL A 576 -18.20 -28.65 -4.58
CA VAL A 576 -17.34 -27.85 -3.71
C VAL A 576 -17.00 -26.51 -4.35
N PHE A 577 -17.13 -25.45 -3.56
CA PHE A 577 -16.88 -24.08 -3.99
C PHE A 577 -15.78 -23.45 -3.15
N ASP A 578 -14.80 -22.85 -3.82
CA ASP A 578 -13.63 -22.26 -3.18
C ASP A 578 -13.51 -20.77 -3.50
N ASN A 579 -12.94 -19.99 -2.57
CA ASN A 579 -12.76 -18.57 -2.76
C ASN A 579 -11.51 -18.05 -2.05
N VAL A 580 -10.62 -17.43 -2.82
CA VAL A 580 -9.42 -16.78 -2.28
C VAL A 580 -9.78 -15.43 -1.66
N GLN A 581 -9.27 -15.19 -0.45
CA GLN A 581 -9.58 -14.03 0.37
C GLN A 581 -8.33 -13.35 0.92
N ILE A 582 -8.38 -12.02 1.02
CA ILE A 582 -7.44 -11.22 1.79
C ILE A 582 -8.16 -10.74 3.05
N ILE A 583 -7.79 -11.30 4.20
CA ILE A 583 -8.31 -10.94 5.51
C ILE A 583 -7.50 -9.76 6.05
N THR A 584 -8.16 -8.61 6.22
CA THR A 584 -7.54 -7.40 6.76
C THR A 584 -7.76 -7.24 8.26
N GLU A 585 -8.72 -7.97 8.80
CA GLU A 585 -9.17 -7.91 10.18
C GLU A 585 -8.20 -8.64 11.12
N PRO A 586 -7.87 -8.07 12.29
CA PRO A 586 -6.98 -8.69 13.25
C PRO A 586 -7.59 -9.94 13.87
N TYR A 587 -6.74 -10.92 14.23
CA TYR A 587 -7.18 -12.05 15.05
C TYR A 587 -7.30 -11.61 16.50
N VAL A 588 -8.49 -11.75 17.08
CA VAL A 588 -8.78 -11.38 18.47
C VAL A 588 -9.52 -12.56 19.12
N CYS A 589 -8.96 -13.08 20.22
CA CYS A 589 -9.56 -14.17 20.99
C CYS A 589 -10.99 -13.81 21.41
N ASP A 590 -11.94 -14.73 21.27
CA ASP A 590 -13.40 -14.53 21.45
C ASP A 590 -14.08 -13.59 20.45
N TYR A 591 -13.40 -13.17 19.38
CA TYR A 591 -13.97 -12.32 18.31
C TYR A 591 -13.68 -12.89 16.92
N LEU A 592 -13.60 -14.22 16.81
CA LEU A 592 -13.32 -14.93 15.56
C LEU A 592 -14.30 -14.55 14.42
N GLY A 593 -15.57 -14.31 14.79
CA GLY A 593 -16.61 -13.85 13.88
C GLY A 593 -16.26 -12.61 13.07
N ILE A 594 -15.46 -11.68 13.61
CA ILE A 594 -15.01 -10.47 12.88
C ILE A 594 -14.22 -10.86 11.63
N ARG A 595 -13.37 -11.85 11.80
CA ARG A 595 -12.35 -12.22 10.83
C ARG A 595 -12.90 -13.17 9.76
N GLU A 596 -13.78 -14.09 10.17
CA GLU A 596 -14.15 -15.23 9.34
C GLU A 596 -15.60 -15.19 8.85
N CYS A 597 -16.51 -14.52 9.56
CA CYS A 597 -17.93 -14.50 9.19
C CYS A 597 -18.16 -13.93 7.79
N ARG A 598 -17.63 -12.73 7.51
CA ARG A 598 -17.85 -12.08 6.21
C ARG A 598 -17.29 -12.90 5.04
N PRO A 599 -16.05 -13.42 5.07
CA PRO A 599 -15.54 -14.31 4.03
C PRO A 599 -16.42 -15.55 3.76
N LEU A 600 -16.95 -16.18 4.82
CA LEU A 600 -17.84 -17.35 4.73
C LEU A 600 -19.21 -16.99 4.13
N VAL A 601 -19.86 -15.95 4.67
CA VAL A 601 -21.17 -15.46 4.22
C VAL A 601 -21.12 -15.04 2.75
N ASP A 602 -20.06 -14.34 2.33
CA ASP A 602 -19.89 -13.92 0.93
C ASP A 602 -19.86 -15.13 -0.02
N LEU A 603 -19.17 -16.22 0.36
CA LEU A 603 -19.10 -17.44 -0.45
C LEU A 603 -20.47 -18.11 -0.52
N VAL A 604 -21.15 -18.30 0.62
CA VAL A 604 -22.48 -18.91 0.66
C VAL A 604 -23.48 -18.12 -0.18
N LYS A 605 -23.55 -16.79 0.00
CA LYS A 605 -24.46 -15.93 -0.77
C LYS A 605 -24.14 -15.91 -2.26
N GLN A 606 -22.87 -16.07 -2.63
CA GLN A 606 -22.52 -16.23 -4.03
C GLN A 606 -23.05 -17.56 -4.56
N VAL A 607 -22.74 -18.67 -3.91
CA VAL A 607 -23.15 -20.00 -4.36
C VAL A 607 -24.67 -20.13 -4.45
N CYS A 608 -25.42 -19.62 -3.47
CA CYS A 608 -26.88 -19.65 -3.51
C CYS A 608 -27.47 -18.80 -4.64
N ARG A 609 -26.77 -17.75 -5.10
CA ARG A 609 -27.19 -16.93 -6.24
C ARG A 609 -26.82 -17.56 -7.58
N ASP A 610 -25.61 -18.10 -7.68
CA ASP A 610 -25.06 -18.66 -8.91
C ASP A 610 -25.63 -20.07 -9.18
N TYR A 611 -25.94 -20.83 -8.11
CA TYR A 611 -26.42 -22.22 -8.12
C TYR A 611 -27.61 -22.40 -7.16
N PRO A 612 -28.79 -21.81 -7.45
CA PRO A 612 -29.93 -21.82 -6.53
C PRO A 612 -30.41 -23.23 -6.19
N ASN A 613 -30.29 -24.18 -7.12
CA ASN A 613 -30.68 -25.59 -6.92
C ASN A 613 -29.75 -26.36 -5.96
N LEU A 614 -28.59 -25.81 -5.63
CA LEU A 614 -27.62 -26.39 -4.71
C LEU A 614 -27.63 -25.68 -3.34
N THR A 615 -28.65 -24.87 -3.05
CA THR A 615 -28.74 -24.16 -1.76
C THR A 615 -28.87 -25.18 -0.62
N PRO A 616 -27.91 -25.23 0.34
CA PRO A 616 -28.01 -26.13 1.47
C PRO A 616 -29.13 -25.69 2.42
N GLN A 617 -29.88 -26.64 2.97
CA GLN A 617 -30.91 -26.34 3.98
C GLN A 617 -30.31 -26.14 5.38
N VAL A 618 -29.09 -26.63 5.60
CA VAL A 618 -28.35 -26.45 6.86
C VAL A 618 -26.85 -26.36 6.61
N LEU A 619 -26.18 -25.50 7.37
CA LEU A 619 -24.74 -25.27 7.29
C LEU A 619 -24.05 -25.77 8.57
N LEU A 620 -22.99 -26.55 8.41
CA LEU A 620 -22.09 -26.99 9.47
C LEU A 620 -20.85 -26.09 9.46
N VAL A 621 -20.59 -25.41 10.57
CA VAL A 621 -19.53 -24.40 10.69
C VAL A 621 -18.49 -24.86 11.71
N ASP A 622 -17.20 -24.83 11.35
CA ASP A 622 -16.10 -25.09 12.29
C ASP A 622 -15.93 -23.91 13.26
N GLY A 623 -16.56 -24.01 14.43
CA GLY A 623 -16.63 -22.94 15.41
C GLY A 623 -17.85 -23.05 16.31
N ASN A 624 -17.97 -22.17 17.30
CA ASN A 624 -19.12 -22.17 18.20
C ASN A 624 -20.33 -21.47 17.57
N GLY A 625 -21.53 -21.88 17.98
CA GLY A 625 -22.78 -21.15 17.81
C GLY A 625 -23.16 -20.41 19.10
N GLU A 626 -24.33 -20.70 19.65
CA GLU A 626 -24.86 -20.14 20.89
C GLU A 626 -23.96 -20.41 22.11
N PHE A 627 -23.14 -21.47 22.07
CA PHE A 627 -22.11 -21.73 23.08
C PHE A 627 -20.92 -20.77 22.96
N HIS A 628 -21.16 -19.51 23.30
CA HIS A 628 -20.20 -18.42 23.21
C HIS A 628 -20.43 -17.42 24.35
N SER A 629 -19.39 -16.67 24.73
CA SER A 629 -19.46 -15.69 25.84
C SER A 629 -20.61 -14.70 25.76
N ARG A 630 -21.13 -14.47 24.56
CA ARG A 630 -22.22 -13.53 24.24
C ARG A 630 -23.45 -14.20 23.62
N GLY A 631 -23.53 -15.52 23.65
CA GLY A 631 -24.63 -16.26 23.01
C GLY A 631 -24.61 -16.23 21.47
N CYS A 632 -23.60 -15.62 20.85
CA CYS A 632 -23.51 -15.45 19.41
C CYS A 632 -22.09 -15.78 18.94
N GLY A 633 -21.85 -17.02 18.53
CA GLY A 633 -20.59 -17.48 17.96
C GLY A 633 -20.52 -17.29 16.44
N LEU A 634 -19.47 -17.84 15.82
CA LEU A 634 -19.27 -17.77 14.36
C LEU A 634 -20.46 -18.38 13.61
N ALA A 635 -20.96 -19.54 14.03
CA ALA A 635 -22.07 -20.20 13.38
C ALA A 635 -23.34 -19.34 13.43
N SER A 636 -23.62 -18.69 14.56
CA SER A 636 -24.78 -17.80 14.72
C SER A 636 -24.73 -16.57 13.82
N LEU A 637 -23.55 -15.95 13.70
CA LEU A 637 -23.35 -14.83 12.78
C LEU A 637 -23.54 -15.24 11.32
N VAL A 638 -22.99 -16.40 10.93
CA VAL A 638 -23.16 -16.94 9.57
C VAL A 638 -24.63 -17.25 9.30
N GLY A 639 -25.33 -17.89 10.24
CA GLY A 639 -26.74 -18.27 10.11
C GLY A 639 -27.63 -17.05 9.92
N SER A 640 -27.50 -16.05 10.79
CA SER A 640 -28.26 -14.81 10.69
C SER A 640 -28.01 -14.07 9.37
N GLN A 641 -26.74 -13.93 8.95
CA GLN A 641 -26.42 -13.17 7.74
C GLN A 641 -26.77 -13.90 6.44
N THR A 642 -26.77 -15.23 6.42
CA THR A 642 -27.14 -16.04 5.26
C THR A 642 -28.65 -16.32 5.20
N GLY A 643 -29.33 -16.32 6.36
CA GLY A 643 -30.71 -16.76 6.49
C GLY A 643 -30.88 -18.28 6.52
N ILE A 644 -29.78 -19.05 6.56
CA ILE A 644 -29.76 -20.52 6.52
C ILE A 644 -29.53 -21.06 7.94
N PRO A 645 -30.26 -22.11 8.37
CA PRO A 645 -29.98 -22.83 9.62
C PRO A 645 -28.51 -23.23 9.75
N THR A 646 -27.93 -23.06 10.95
CA THR A 646 -26.49 -23.32 11.20
C THR A 646 -26.27 -24.14 12.44
N VAL A 647 -25.24 -25.00 12.40
CA VAL A 647 -24.73 -25.76 13.54
C VAL A 647 -23.26 -25.39 13.76
N GLY A 648 -22.93 -24.99 14.99
CA GLY A 648 -21.55 -24.76 15.40
C GLY A 648 -20.92 -26.04 15.94
N ILE A 649 -19.80 -26.45 15.34
CA ILE A 649 -19.05 -27.64 15.71
C ILE A 649 -17.62 -27.23 16.05
N ALA A 650 -17.31 -27.07 17.35
CA ALA A 650 -15.97 -26.72 17.78
C ALA A 650 -15.11 -27.96 18.09
N LYS A 651 -13.83 -27.88 17.74
CA LYS A 651 -12.83 -28.94 18.00
C LYS A 651 -12.26 -28.90 19.42
N ASN A 652 -12.29 -27.75 20.08
CA ASN A 652 -11.73 -27.53 21.41
C ASN A 652 -12.76 -26.87 22.34
N LEU A 653 -12.77 -27.27 23.62
CA LEU A 653 -13.61 -26.67 24.63
C LEU A 653 -12.98 -25.37 25.14
N ASN A 654 -13.70 -24.25 25.01
CA ASN A 654 -13.34 -23.00 25.69
C ASN A 654 -14.43 -22.63 26.70
N VAL A 655 -14.13 -22.86 27.98
CA VAL A 655 -14.98 -22.53 29.14
C VAL A 655 -14.43 -21.37 29.98
N SER A 656 -13.35 -20.72 29.54
CA SER A 656 -12.67 -19.67 30.31
C SER A 656 -13.58 -18.47 30.61
N TRP A 657 -14.54 -18.19 29.73
CA TRP A 657 -15.50 -17.10 29.88
C TRP A 657 -16.65 -17.42 30.85
N LEU A 658 -16.85 -18.69 31.24
CA LEU A 658 -17.92 -19.08 32.17
C LEU A 658 -17.71 -18.46 33.56
N ALA A 659 -16.47 -18.33 34.02
CA ALA A 659 -16.14 -17.66 35.29
C ALA A 659 -16.67 -16.21 35.30
N ALA A 660 -16.52 -15.49 34.19
CA ALA A 660 -17.04 -14.12 34.03
C ALA A 660 -18.58 -14.05 34.00
N LYS A 661 -19.25 -15.19 33.79
CA LYS A 661 -20.72 -15.34 33.86
C LYS A 661 -21.20 -15.90 35.21
N GLY A 662 -20.32 -16.01 36.21
CA GLY A 662 -20.67 -16.48 37.56
C GLY A 662 -20.52 -17.98 37.80
N ALA A 663 -19.85 -18.71 36.89
CA ALA A 663 -19.53 -20.12 37.12
C ALA A 663 -18.49 -20.28 38.23
N SER A 664 -18.75 -21.20 39.17
CA SER A 664 -17.75 -21.65 40.15
C SER A 664 -16.65 -22.50 39.49
N ASN A 665 -15.47 -22.54 40.11
CA ASN A 665 -14.37 -23.41 39.66
C ASN A 665 -14.81 -24.87 39.55
N GLY A 666 -15.63 -25.36 40.50
CA GLY A 666 -16.16 -26.72 40.45
C GLY A 666 -17.05 -27.00 39.23
N GLN A 667 -17.80 -26.02 38.74
CA GLN A 667 -18.59 -26.18 37.51
C GLN A 667 -17.70 -26.23 36.26
N ILE A 668 -16.61 -25.45 36.24
CA ILE A 668 -15.63 -25.47 35.14
C ILE A 668 -14.87 -26.80 35.14
N ASP A 669 -14.43 -27.27 36.30
CA ASP A 669 -13.76 -28.57 36.45
C ASP A 669 -14.69 -29.72 36.05
N ASN A 670 -15.97 -29.63 36.39
CA ASN A 670 -16.97 -30.62 35.98
C ASN A 670 -17.13 -30.67 34.45
N ALA A 671 -17.01 -29.54 33.74
CA ALA A 671 -17.03 -29.53 32.28
C ALA A 671 -15.86 -30.35 31.70
N HIS A 672 -14.66 -30.17 32.22
CA HIS A 672 -13.48 -30.95 31.81
C HIS A 672 -13.59 -32.43 32.19
N LYS A 673 -14.19 -32.72 33.33
CA LYS A 673 -14.49 -34.09 33.76
C LYS A 673 -15.48 -34.77 32.81
N LEU A 674 -16.55 -34.07 32.42
CA LEU A 674 -17.55 -34.58 31.48
C LEU A 674 -16.95 -34.91 30.10
N VAL A 675 -16.04 -34.06 29.60
CA VAL A 675 -15.27 -34.36 28.39
C VAL A 675 -14.48 -35.66 28.53
N THR A 676 -13.85 -35.86 29.69
CA THR A 676 -13.07 -37.06 29.99
C THR A 676 -13.97 -38.29 30.04
N GLU A 677 -15.14 -38.20 30.68
CA GLU A 677 -16.12 -39.27 30.77
C GLU A 677 -16.63 -39.68 29.37
N VAL A 678 -17.00 -38.71 28.52
CA VAL A 678 -17.41 -38.98 27.13
C VAL A 678 -16.27 -39.59 26.31
N SER A 679 -15.03 -39.13 26.52
CA SER A 679 -13.84 -39.66 25.85
C SER A 679 -13.50 -41.10 26.28
N GLN A 680 -13.81 -41.46 27.53
CA GLN A 680 -13.51 -42.78 28.12
C GLN A 680 -14.68 -43.77 28.03
N ALA A 681 -15.89 -43.31 27.71
CA ALA A 681 -17.06 -44.17 27.55
C ALA A 681 -16.75 -45.34 26.59
N ILE A 682 -17.10 -46.56 26.97
CA ILE A 682 -16.69 -47.77 26.23
C ILE A 682 -17.56 -47.97 24.96
N THR A 683 -18.72 -47.34 24.90
CA THR A 683 -19.79 -47.63 23.93
C THR A 683 -19.94 -46.54 22.85
N GLY A 684 -19.71 -46.93 21.59
CA GLY A 684 -20.31 -46.35 20.38
C GLY A 684 -20.23 -44.83 20.15
N ASP A 685 -20.97 -44.39 19.14
CA ASP A 685 -21.25 -42.97 18.90
C ASP A 685 -22.35 -42.51 19.86
N GLY A 686 -22.23 -41.28 20.38
CA GLY A 686 -23.15 -40.76 21.39
C GLY A 686 -22.82 -39.33 21.80
N TYR A 687 -23.59 -38.80 22.73
CA TYR A 687 -23.38 -37.45 23.24
C TYR A 687 -23.82 -37.31 24.70
N GLN A 688 -23.26 -36.32 25.38
CA GLN A 688 -23.68 -35.91 26.70
C GLN A 688 -24.00 -34.41 26.69
N ALA A 689 -25.16 -34.06 27.24
CA ALA A 689 -25.57 -32.67 27.35
C ALA A 689 -24.72 -31.92 28.37
N PHE A 690 -24.21 -30.75 27.98
CA PHE A 690 -23.54 -29.83 28.86
C PHE A 690 -24.52 -28.74 29.29
N ARG A 691 -24.79 -28.68 30.60
CA ARG A 691 -25.74 -27.74 31.20
C ARG A 691 -25.00 -26.62 31.92
N PHE A 692 -25.46 -25.39 31.69
CA PHE A 692 -24.99 -24.19 32.38
C PHE A 692 -26.19 -23.44 32.95
N PHE A 693 -26.23 -23.23 34.27
CA PHE A 693 -27.41 -22.72 35.00
C PHE A 693 -28.72 -23.41 34.57
N ASP A 694 -28.70 -24.74 34.54
CA ASP A 694 -29.83 -25.61 34.15
C ASP A 694 -30.33 -25.50 32.69
N ALA A 695 -29.72 -24.65 31.87
CA ALA A 695 -29.95 -24.62 30.43
C ALA A 695 -28.96 -25.53 29.69
N GLU A 696 -29.45 -26.33 28.74
CA GLU A 696 -28.60 -27.09 27.80
C GLU A 696 -28.05 -26.13 26.75
N VAL A 697 -26.74 -25.87 26.83
CA VAL A 697 -26.09 -24.85 25.98
C VAL A 697 -25.23 -25.47 24.88
N MET A 698 -24.88 -26.75 25.02
CA MET A 698 -24.01 -27.48 24.11
C MET A 698 -24.09 -28.99 24.37
N ASN A 699 -23.84 -29.81 23.35
CA ASN A 699 -23.64 -31.25 23.49
C ASN A 699 -22.18 -31.61 23.24
N ILE A 700 -21.61 -32.42 24.13
CA ILE A 700 -20.29 -33.04 23.94
C ILE A 700 -20.51 -34.33 23.16
N VAL A 701 -20.16 -34.31 21.88
CA VAL A 701 -20.49 -35.38 20.93
C VAL A 701 -19.24 -36.20 20.63
N ARG A 702 -19.35 -37.50 20.74
CA ARG A 702 -18.34 -38.46 20.30
C ARG A 702 -18.93 -39.27 19.15
N ALA A 703 -18.30 -39.17 17.99
CA ALA A 703 -18.81 -39.78 16.77
C ALA A 703 -17.68 -40.34 15.90
N GLY A 704 -18.04 -41.25 14.98
CA GLY A 704 -17.12 -41.84 14.01
C GLY A 704 -15.97 -42.60 14.66
N GLY A 705 -16.20 -43.25 15.80
CA GLY A 705 -15.21 -44.05 16.52
C GLY A 705 -14.01 -43.28 17.13
N SER A 706 -14.03 -41.95 17.11
CA SER A 706 -12.97 -41.15 17.75
C SER A 706 -13.06 -41.19 19.27
N LYS A 707 -11.92 -41.16 19.98
CA LYS A 707 -11.89 -40.96 21.45
C LYS A 707 -11.94 -39.49 21.84
N ILE A 708 -11.75 -38.57 20.88
CA ILE A 708 -11.71 -37.14 21.16
C ILE A 708 -13.04 -36.55 20.69
N PRO A 709 -13.87 -35.99 21.59
CA PRO A 709 -15.17 -35.45 21.22
C PRO A 709 -15.05 -34.13 20.45
N VAL A 710 -16.19 -33.71 19.90
CA VAL A 710 -16.46 -32.37 19.38
C VAL A 710 -17.57 -31.71 20.19
N PHE A 711 -17.68 -30.40 20.07
CA PHE A 711 -18.54 -29.56 20.88
C PHE A 711 -19.62 -28.94 19.99
N VAL A 712 -20.85 -29.44 20.09
CA VAL A 712 -21.96 -29.07 19.21
C VAL A 712 -22.85 -28.05 19.90
N SER A 713 -23.11 -26.94 19.23
CA SER A 713 -24.04 -25.90 19.68
C SER A 713 -24.91 -25.44 18.51
N SER A 714 -26.15 -25.02 18.80
CA SER A 714 -26.98 -24.42 17.76
C SER A 714 -26.34 -23.12 17.27
N GLY A 715 -26.26 -22.90 15.97
CA GLY A 715 -25.92 -21.59 15.41
C GLY A 715 -27.15 -20.69 15.32
N GLY A 716 -28.28 -21.25 14.91
CA GLY A 716 -29.58 -20.59 14.82
C GLY A 716 -30.46 -21.28 13.77
N GLY A 717 -31.79 -21.22 13.95
CA GLY A 717 -32.76 -21.86 13.04
C GLY A 717 -32.78 -23.38 13.10
N ILE A 718 -32.13 -24.01 14.09
CA ILE A 718 -32.15 -25.45 14.33
C ILE A 718 -32.06 -25.71 15.85
N SER A 719 -32.78 -26.71 16.36
CA SER A 719 -32.68 -27.07 17.79
C SER A 719 -31.36 -27.80 18.08
N LEU A 720 -30.87 -27.71 19.32
CA LEU A 720 -29.65 -28.41 19.73
C LEU A 720 -29.76 -29.94 19.54
N GLU A 721 -30.96 -30.51 19.75
CA GLU A 721 -31.22 -31.93 19.52
C GLU A 721 -31.10 -32.31 18.04
N MET A 722 -31.74 -31.55 17.14
CA MET A 722 -31.65 -31.79 15.69
C MET A 722 -30.22 -31.58 15.18
N ALA A 723 -29.55 -30.53 15.64
CA ALA A 723 -28.14 -30.27 15.34
C ALA A 723 -27.26 -31.46 15.74
N THR A 724 -27.50 -32.06 16.90
CA THR A 724 -26.73 -33.21 17.39
C THR A 724 -26.99 -34.47 16.58
N LYS A 725 -28.26 -34.76 16.24
CA LYS A 725 -28.62 -35.88 15.36
C LYS A 725 -27.98 -35.75 13.97
N LEU A 726 -28.02 -34.54 13.41
CA LEU A 726 -27.37 -34.22 12.14
C LEU A 726 -25.86 -34.46 12.21
N VAL A 727 -25.19 -33.97 13.27
CA VAL A 727 -23.74 -34.17 13.47
C VAL A 727 -23.38 -35.65 13.58
N LEU A 728 -24.12 -36.43 14.37
CA LEU A 728 -23.89 -37.87 14.51
C LEU A 728 -24.03 -38.58 13.15
N HIS A 729 -25.07 -38.25 12.39
CA HIS A 729 -25.31 -38.86 11.07
C HIS A 729 -24.23 -38.49 10.03
N CYS A 730 -23.75 -37.24 10.07
CA CYS A 730 -22.72 -36.73 9.17
C CYS A 730 -21.29 -37.13 9.57
N SER A 731 -21.10 -37.86 10.67
CA SER A 731 -19.77 -38.22 11.18
C SER A 731 -19.31 -39.58 10.63
N ARG A 732 -18.15 -39.60 9.97
CA ARG A 732 -17.38 -40.83 9.67
C ARG A 732 -16.08 -40.93 10.46
N GLY A 733 -15.74 -39.87 11.20
CA GLY A 733 -14.60 -39.74 12.10
C GLY A 733 -14.87 -38.67 13.14
N ARG A 734 -13.83 -38.11 13.76
CA ARG A 734 -13.95 -37.01 14.75
C ARG A 734 -14.68 -35.78 14.19
N VAL A 735 -14.34 -35.39 12.97
CA VAL A 735 -14.89 -34.20 12.31
C VAL A 735 -15.92 -34.68 11.29
N VAL A 736 -17.09 -34.03 11.26
CA VAL A 736 -18.17 -34.33 10.30
C VAL A 736 -17.67 -34.21 8.86
N GLU A 737 -18.15 -35.08 7.98
CA GLU A 737 -17.64 -35.18 6.60
C GLU A 737 -17.69 -33.85 5.82
N PRO A 738 -18.78 -33.05 5.85
CA PRO A 738 -18.80 -31.79 5.12
C PRO A 738 -17.69 -30.81 5.58
N ILE A 739 -17.49 -30.65 6.89
CA ILE A 739 -16.42 -29.79 7.43
C ILE A 739 -15.04 -30.40 7.15
N ARG A 740 -14.89 -31.72 7.33
CA ARG A 740 -13.61 -32.41 7.07
C ARG A 740 -13.18 -32.23 5.63
N PHE A 741 -14.11 -32.34 4.69
CA PHE A 741 -13.84 -32.13 3.27
C PHE A 741 -13.44 -30.69 2.99
N ALA A 742 -14.19 -29.72 3.52
CA ALA A 742 -13.88 -28.30 3.36
C ALA A 742 -12.50 -27.94 3.94
N ASP A 743 -12.13 -28.45 5.12
CA ASP A 743 -10.81 -28.27 5.76
C ASP A 743 -9.67 -28.88 4.94
N LEU A 744 -9.86 -30.09 4.40
CA LEU A 744 -8.83 -30.71 3.56
C LEU A 744 -8.63 -29.94 2.25
N ARG A 745 -9.73 -29.55 1.60
CA ARG A 745 -9.72 -28.81 0.34
C ARG A 745 -9.11 -27.42 0.51
N SER A 746 -9.53 -26.67 1.53
CA SER A 746 -9.01 -25.32 1.79
C SER A 746 -7.51 -25.35 2.11
N ARG A 747 -7.04 -26.34 2.88
CA ARG A 747 -5.60 -26.55 3.18
C ARG A 747 -4.79 -26.97 1.97
N GLU A 748 -5.33 -27.85 1.13
CA GLU A 748 -4.70 -28.25 -0.14
C GLU A 748 -4.52 -27.03 -1.04
N LEU A 749 -5.57 -26.22 -1.21
CA LEU A 749 -5.48 -25.00 -2.02
C LEU A 749 -4.51 -23.98 -1.43
N VAL A 750 -4.49 -23.78 -0.11
CA VAL A 750 -3.49 -22.92 0.54
C VAL A 750 -2.07 -23.42 0.25
N ARG A 751 -1.85 -24.74 0.31
CA ARG A 751 -0.54 -25.34 0.01
C ARG A 751 -0.13 -25.09 -1.44
N ASN A 752 -1.02 -25.42 -2.38
CA ASN A 752 -0.77 -25.32 -3.83
C ASN A 752 -0.61 -23.86 -4.28
N LEU A 753 -1.38 -22.92 -3.72
CA LEU A 753 -1.35 -21.51 -4.11
C LEU A 753 -0.20 -20.73 -3.47
N TYR A 754 0.16 -21.05 -2.22
CA TYR A 754 1.01 -20.19 -1.40
C TYR A 754 2.29 -20.84 -0.89
N GLU A 755 2.33 -22.16 -0.70
CA GLU A 755 3.46 -22.84 -0.04
C GLU A 755 4.37 -23.58 -1.03
N GLU A 756 3.82 -24.11 -2.12
CA GLU A 756 4.53 -24.76 -3.22
C GLU A 756 5.03 -23.73 -4.25
N GLU A 757 6.18 -23.97 -4.89
CA GLU A 757 6.91 -22.99 -5.74
C GLU A 757 6.92 -23.36 -7.22
#